data_AF-A0A1Y2WC40-F1
#
_entry.id   AF-A0A1Y2WC40-F1
#
_cell.length_a   1.000
_cell.length_b   1.000
_cell.length_c   1.000
_cell.angle_alpha   90.00
_cell.angle_beta   90.00
_cell.angle_gamma   90.00
#
_symmetry.space_group_name_H-M   'P 1'
#
loop_
_entity.id
_entity.type
_entity.pdbx_description
1 polymer ?
#
loop_
_entity_poly.entity_id
_entity_poly.type
_entity_poly.pdbx_seq_one_letter_code
_entity_poly.pdbx_strand_id
1 'polypeptide(L)'
;MSNGAIGRLQAALASATNEVTVAAANINFDFSLVKYEAPKEYQQLGSLLSSRRKEEAETGNSHITARRLAALFEGVCPPTPKLVAAYGERVSEISRSATDNSSKDFSSSVFGTYVGVDATSIWAAATSSQDKKCAAIHVHLLACILAIWEPPEATSIWVELVKERRRTIAQQLEDGTTLPFSLAAAAAQQEITRAQMAQWDSSARSWIQTADSVMLKNQTQLKLILKNIALPIGKSVNVYSSVIEAWTSALTIMERLLSGIPQEVQDGVAVLSLSSWHLYPDLHVFGTKTVEVHMGDRLFPPGGILSLGCSPSVTTPVSGISWSLSLGHLRHYGHPIIKQASLRDDPSRLTIYEFSQVVLGCLLQLWNISEDMQMSTIKSIHRLSQYILKKYPTLLDQVSYEPYAAFRFLMNASNYYMEDMGLGGRLLELGRSRPCFIPATEKYDGMERRAKPFFGLTEPTVFLQHFNNTDGRIDYLRRLGGRWNILENRLPIIRFDFHYTTSSRAEASFATLFPTSDCHDTDGQSMRQHLCHERWITSSLPNPASLSGPGMRELVSRNEDVDIFSDITSLGFVRKMPDNTKIRYTLFYGDNKRAGIFIPETETDDAGTRLTTLPSPKVDPEDISWALEYEILDIEHKFSCMVDPVMSTFALVDFSFAAFETLPERLIRTETLRQPLLKLTWARKSQDLMRIHTIKQWSNMWTRRKSLPIVDQLSIISYFAGRWDFGAGDIASNTMGISVGDSLIVPSQLLNDPLLSPSCPSFIRILGNIGQPGFTMFSSVKSPMVPPVDDSRWRVKNTPKFDRKPEDGLGDQLGEQGNQDSQCKKMEALISIREKGKWIGDVDIIMALQSPKIYHLGSPGACGHDIGGPPDLPMVSIECWEDLYVIPPGLVVVRAHGNWVARLAVTSFLAQQAQAQGQGNIIDRITICPPNICWKCVRYECRNNIFIY
;
A
#
# COMPACT_ATOMS: atom_id res chain seq x y z
N MET A 1 -22.18 -17.35 -28.09
CA MET A 1 -23.09 -18.35 -28.68
C MET A 1 -23.39 -17.93 -30.11
N SER A 2 -23.80 -18.83 -31.01
CA SER A 2 -24.37 -18.43 -32.30
C SER A 2 -25.83 -18.00 -32.12
N ASN A 3 -26.31 -17.04 -32.91
CA ASN A 3 -27.71 -16.58 -32.90
C ASN A 3 -28.72 -17.73 -33.07
N GLY A 4 -28.30 -18.86 -33.64
CA GLY A 4 -29.13 -20.05 -33.83
C GLY A 4 -29.55 -20.78 -32.54
N ALA A 5 -28.75 -20.76 -31.47
CA ALA A 5 -29.11 -21.43 -30.21
C ALA A 5 -30.19 -20.66 -29.43
N ILE A 6 -30.15 -19.32 -29.48
CA ILE A 6 -31.15 -18.44 -28.86
C ILE A 6 -32.48 -18.51 -29.62
N GLY A 7 -32.43 -18.51 -30.96
CA GLY A 7 -33.61 -18.70 -31.79
C GLY A 7 -34.31 -20.04 -31.52
N ARG A 8 -33.56 -21.10 -31.22
CA ARG A 8 -34.11 -22.41 -30.81
C ARG A 8 -34.74 -22.38 -29.42
N LEU A 9 -34.11 -21.74 -28.43
CA LEU A 9 -34.69 -21.55 -27.10
C LEU A 9 -36.02 -20.78 -27.14
N GLN A 10 -36.05 -19.68 -27.92
CA GLN A 10 -37.26 -18.89 -28.13
C GLN A 10 -38.33 -19.69 -28.87
N ALA A 11 -37.96 -20.46 -29.89
CA ALA A 11 -38.88 -21.32 -30.63
C ALA A 11 -39.43 -22.48 -29.77
N ALA A 12 -38.60 -23.09 -28.92
CA ALA A 12 -39.02 -24.18 -28.03
C ALA A 12 -39.88 -23.67 -26.86
N LEU A 13 -39.63 -22.46 -26.34
CA LEU A 13 -40.52 -21.79 -25.40
C LEU A 13 -41.89 -21.48 -26.05
N ALA A 14 -41.87 -21.05 -27.31
CA ALA A 14 -43.07 -20.79 -28.09
C ALA A 14 -43.85 -22.07 -28.44
N SER A 15 -43.18 -23.21 -28.67
CA SER A 15 -43.86 -24.48 -28.96
C SER A 15 -44.40 -25.19 -27.72
N ALA A 16 -43.81 -24.97 -26.54
CA ALA A 16 -44.23 -25.60 -25.28
C ALA A 16 -45.40 -24.89 -24.59
N THR A 17 -45.79 -23.69 -25.05
CA THR A 17 -46.88 -22.91 -24.47
C THR A 17 -48.03 -22.75 -25.45
N ASN A 18 -49.28 -22.90 -25.00
CA ASN A 18 -50.47 -22.64 -25.84
C ASN A 18 -50.36 -21.24 -26.46
N GLU A 19 -50.71 -21.08 -27.75
CA GLU A 19 -50.51 -19.86 -28.57
C GLU A 19 -50.92 -18.54 -27.88
N VAL A 20 -51.89 -18.57 -26.96
CA VAL A 20 -52.32 -17.42 -26.14
C VAL A 20 -51.25 -16.92 -25.15
N THR A 21 -50.40 -17.82 -24.65
CA THR A 21 -49.30 -17.52 -23.71
C THR A 21 -48.05 -17.01 -24.42
N VAL A 22 -47.82 -17.42 -25.68
CA VAL A 22 -46.74 -16.87 -26.53
C VAL A 22 -47.05 -15.42 -26.89
N ALA A 23 -48.32 -15.11 -27.18
CA ALA A 23 -48.79 -13.74 -27.30
C ALA A 23 -48.58 -12.97 -25.98
N ALA A 24 -48.83 -13.57 -24.81
CA ALA A 24 -48.54 -12.96 -23.50
C ALA A 24 -47.05 -12.84 -23.15
N ALA A 25 -46.18 -13.74 -23.63
CA ALA A 25 -44.73 -13.63 -23.52
C ALA A 25 -44.16 -12.50 -24.42
N ASN A 26 -44.87 -12.16 -25.49
CA ASN A 26 -44.67 -10.93 -26.27
C ASN A 26 -45.33 -9.68 -25.64
N ILE A 27 -46.21 -9.84 -24.64
CA ILE A 27 -46.68 -8.74 -23.79
C ILE A 27 -45.63 -8.55 -22.68
N ASN A 28 -44.54 -7.84 -22.98
CA ASN A 28 -43.69 -6.99 -22.10
C ASN A 28 -43.57 -7.28 -20.58
N PHE A 29 -43.82 -8.49 -20.07
CA PHE A 29 -43.71 -8.80 -18.65
C PHE A 29 -42.28 -9.21 -18.34
N ASP A 30 -41.44 -8.23 -18.04
CA ASP A 30 -40.11 -8.48 -17.50
C ASP A 30 -40.20 -8.85 -16.01
N PHE A 31 -40.18 -10.15 -15.70
CA PHE A 31 -40.21 -10.66 -14.32
C PHE A 31 -39.08 -10.12 -13.43
N SER A 32 -38.01 -9.58 -14.04
CA SER A 32 -36.90 -8.98 -13.31
C SER A 32 -37.25 -7.64 -12.66
N LEU A 33 -38.40 -7.05 -12.99
CA LEU A 33 -38.91 -5.83 -12.36
C LEU A 33 -39.75 -6.09 -11.10
N VAL A 34 -40.06 -7.36 -10.80
CA VAL A 34 -40.89 -7.70 -9.62
C VAL A 34 -40.03 -7.65 -8.35
N LYS A 35 -40.45 -6.80 -7.40
CA LYS A 35 -39.87 -6.66 -6.06
C LYS A 35 -40.68 -7.47 -5.04
N TYR A 36 -39.99 -8.13 -4.12
CA TYR A 36 -40.54 -8.82 -2.96
C TYR A 36 -40.18 -8.11 -1.66
N GLU A 37 -40.92 -8.41 -0.60
CA GLU A 37 -40.58 -7.99 0.75
C GLU A 37 -39.34 -8.77 1.24
N ALA A 38 -38.38 -8.06 1.81
CA ALA A 38 -37.17 -8.69 2.34
C ALA A 38 -37.49 -9.50 3.61
N PRO A 39 -36.82 -10.65 3.85
CA PRO A 39 -36.98 -11.40 5.09
C PRO A 39 -36.66 -10.55 6.31
N LYS A 40 -37.33 -10.83 7.44
CA LYS A 40 -37.25 -10.03 8.67
C LYS A 40 -35.81 -9.78 9.16
N GLU A 41 -34.93 -10.77 8.99
CA GLU A 41 -33.54 -10.74 9.42
C GLU A 41 -32.70 -9.69 8.64
N TYR A 42 -33.15 -9.31 7.45
CA TYR A 42 -32.48 -8.32 6.58
C TYR A 42 -33.11 -6.92 6.70
N GLN A 43 -34.28 -6.76 7.30
CA GLN A 43 -35.00 -5.46 7.29
C GLN A 43 -34.16 -4.33 7.88
N GLN A 44 -33.37 -4.62 8.92
CA GLN A 44 -32.47 -3.63 9.51
C GLN A 44 -31.40 -3.17 8.52
N LEU A 45 -30.81 -4.07 7.73
CA LEU A 45 -29.88 -3.70 6.67
C LEU A 45 -30.49 -2.65 5.74
N GLY A 46 -31.73 -2.88 5.27
CA GLY A 46 -32.43 -1.97 4.38
C GLY A 46 -32.71 -0.57 4.96
N SER A 47 -32.62 -0.40 6.28
CA SER A 47 -32.70 0.90 6.96
C SER A 47 -31.36 1.64 7.07
N LEU A 48 -30.25 0.90 7.01
CA LEU A 48 -28.88 1.44 7.13
C LEU A 48 -28.26 1.81 5.78
N LEU A 49 -28.84 1.33 4.67
CA LEU A 49 -28.37 1.66 3.34
C LEU A 49 -28.69 3.10 2.95
N SER A 50 -27.73 3.76 2.30
CA SER A 50 -27.95 5.05 1.62
C SER A 50 -29.12 4.94 0.63
N SER A 51 -29.87 6.03 0.43
CA SER A 51 -31.01 6.07 -0.50
C SER A 51 -30.65 5.55 -1.90
N ARG A 52 -29.47 5.92 -2.41
CA ARG A 52 -28.99 5.49 -3.73
C ARG A 52 -28.78 3.98 -3.82
N ARG A 53 -28.10 3.37 -2.84
CA ARG A 53 -27.89 1.91 -2.82
C ARG A 53 -29.20 1.16 -2.69
N LYS A 54 -30.13 1.68 -1.90
CA LYS A 54 -31.45 1.09 -1.74
C LYS A 54 -32.24 1.12 -3.06
N GLU A 55 -32.26 2.25 -3.76
CA GLU A 55 -32.89 2.38 -5.07
C GLU A 55 -32.27 1.43 -6.11
N GLU A 56 -30.93 1.38 -6.17
CA GLU A 56 -30.20 0.48 -7.08
C GLU A 56 -30.48 -1.00 -6.80
N ALA A 57 -30.66 -1.37 -5.54
CA ALA A 57 -30.95 -2.73 -5.11
C ALA A 57 -32.43 -3.12 -5.23
N GLU A 58 -33.36 -2.17 -5.18
CA GLU A 58 -34.81 -2.45 -5.25
C GLU A 58 -35.39 -2.32 -6.66
N THR A 59 -34.81 -1.45 -7.49
CA THR A 59 -35.33 -1.11 -8.82
C THR A 59 -34.24 -0.99 -9.89
N GLY A 60 -32.97 -0.96 -9.51
CA GLY A 60 -31.85 -0.76 -10.42
C GLY A 60 -31.29 -2.04 -11.06
N ASN A 61 -30.07 -1.92 -11.61
CA ASN A 61 -29.42 -3.02 -12.33
C ASN A 61 -29.06 -4.17 -11.41
N SER A 62 -28.74 -3.89 -10.14
CA SER A 62 -28.43 -4.91 -9.14
C SER A 62 -29.64 -5.78 -8.84
N HIS A 63 -30.85 -5.20 -8.77
CA HIS A 63 -32.12 -5.94 -8.66
C HIS A 63 -32.34 -6.87 -9.86
N ILE A 64 -32.22 -6.33 -11.07
CA ILE A 64 -32.39 -7.08 -12.31
C ILE A 64 -31.41 -8.26 -12.37
N THR A 65 -30.15 -8.01 -12.00
CA THR A 65 -29.09 -9.02 -11.97
C THR A 65 -29.41 -10.13 -10.97
N ALA A 66 -29.84 -9.77 -9.75
CA ALA A 66 -30.25 -10.71 -8.72
C ALA A 66 -31.39 -11.61 -9.21
N ARG A 67 -32.45 -11.02 -9.79
CA ARG A 67 -33.62 -11.75 -10.32
C ARG A 67 -33.23 -12.71 -11.44
N ARG A 68 -32.42 -12.26 -12.41
CA ARG A 68 -32.02 -13.07 -13.57
C ARG A 68 -31.11 -14.23 -13.16
N LEU A 69 -30.12 -13.99 -12.29
CA LEU A 69 -29.26 -15.06 -11.78
C LEU A 69 -30.06 -16.05 -10.93
N ALA A 70 -30.93 -15.57 -10.03
CA ALA A 70 -31.76 -16.42 -9.19
C ALA A 70 -32.67 -17.34 -10.02
N ALA A 71 -33.30 -16.81 -11.07
CA ALA A 71 -34.12 -17.59 -11.98
C ALA A 71 -33.28 -18.61 -12.77
N LEU A 72 -32.08 -18.23 -13.24
CA LEU A 72 -31.21 -19.10 -14.02
C LEU A 72 -30.68 -20.30 -13.22
N PHE A 73 -30.39 -20.09 -11.93
CA PHE A 73 -29.91 -21.12 -11.01
C PHE A 73 -31.02 -21.70 -10.13
N GLU A 74 -32.29 -21.44 -10.47
CA GLU A 74 -33.42 -22.05 -9.78
C GLU A 74 -33.33 -23.58 -9.86
N GLY A 75 -33.52 -24.24 -8.71
CA GLY A 75 -33.43 -25.70 -8.58
C GLY A 75 -32.03 -26.28 -8.43
N VAL A 76 -30.96 -25.47 -8.47
CA VAL A 76 -29.58 -25.93 -8.21
C VAL A 76 -29.29 -26.02 -6.71
N CYS A 77 -29.80 -25.06 -5.93
CA CYS A 77 -29.47 -24.93 -4.51
C CYS A 77 -30.39 -25.78 -3.61
N PRO A 78 -29.86 -26.40 -2.54
CA PRO A 78 -30.67 -27.05 -1.52
C PRO A 78 -31.50 -26.03 -0.72
N PRO A 79 -32.57 -26.46 -0.03
CA PRO A 79 -33.31 -25.60 0.88
C PRO A 79 -32.45 -25.29 2.13
N THR A 80 -32.18 -24.02 2.40
CA THR A 80 -31.35 -23.59 3.54
C THR A 80 -31.98 -22.45 4.36
N PRO A 81 -33.17 -22.65 4.97
CA PRO A 81 -33.85 -21.60 5.70
C PRO A 81 -33.06 -21.09 6.91
N LYS A 82 -32.32 -21.94 7.64
CA LYS A 82 -31.54 -21.49 8.80
C LYS A 82 -30.31 -20.69 8.40
N LEU A 83 -29.63 -21.09 7.32
CA LEU A 83 -28.52 -20.35 6.76
C LEU A 83 -28.94 -18.95 6.30
N VAL A 84 -30.07 -18.85 5.60
CA VAL A 84 -30.57 -17.55 5.14
C VAL A 84 -30.91 -16.65 6.33
N ALA A 85 -31.59 -17.18 7.36
CA ALA A 85 -31.90 -16.40 8.56
C ALA A 85 -30.64 -15.96 9.32
N ALA A 86 -29.71 -16.89 9.60
CA ALA A 86 -28.47 -16.59 10.31
C ALA A 86 -27.57 -15.61 9.55
N TYR A 87 -27.47 -15.75 8.22
CA TYR A 87 -26.74 -14.81 7.39
C TYR A 87 -27.38 -13.41 7.42
N GLY A 88 -28.71 -13.30 7.36
CA GLY A 88 -29.41 -12.02 7.51
C GLY A 88 -29.14 -11.35 8.85
N GLU A 89 -29.20 -12.11 9.94
CA GLU A 89 -28.91 -11.59 11.28
C GLU A 89 -27.44 -11.11 11.39
N ARG A 90 -26.48 -11.92 10.90
CA ARG A 90 -25.06 -11.56 10.87
C ARG A 90 -24.80 -10.31 10.03
N VAL A 91 -25.41 -10.21 8.86
CA VAL A 91 -25.28 -9.04 7.98
C VAL A 91 -25.81 -7.79 8.69
N SER A 92 -26.99 -7.85 9.28
CA SER A 92 -27.58 -6.74 10.03
C SER A 92 -26.73 -6.32 11.23
N GLU A 93 -26.13 -7.28 11.95
CA GLU A 93 -25.19 -7.04 13.05
C GLU A 93 -23.92 -6.31 12.57
N ILE A 94 -23.27 -6.83 11.53
CA ILE A 94 -22.04 -6.25 10.96
C ILE A 94 -22.32 -4.85 10.42
N SER A 95 -23.41 -4.65 9.67
CA SER A 95 -23.76 -3.34 9.12
C SER A 95 -23.99 -2.30 10.21
N ARG A 96 -24.67 -2.67 11.29
CA ARG A 96 -24.87 -1.77 12.44
C ARG A 96 -23.54 -1.35 13.06
N SER A 97 -22.68 -2.33 13.35
CA SER A 97 -21.35 -2.08 13.92
C SER A 97 -20.48 -1.20 13.01
N ALA A 98 -20.46 -1.48 11.70
CA ALA A 98 -19.74 -0.67 10.73
C ALA A 98 -20.27 0.77 10.65
N THR A 99 -21.59 0.95 10.64
CA THR A 99 -22.21 2.28 10.63
C THR A 99 -21.93 3.06 11.92
N ASP A 100 -21.97 2.40 13.08
CA ASP A 100 -21.70 3.02 14.38
C ASP A 100 -20.22 3.44 14.52
N ASN A 101 -19.30 2.68 13.93
CA ASN A 101 -17.86 2.97 13.91
C ASN A 101 -17.44 3.96 12.80
N SER A 102 -18.32 4.25 11.84
CA SER A 102 -18.06 5.19 10.75
C SER A 102 -18.37 6.64 11.16
N SER A 103 -17.57 7.61 10.69
CA SER A 103 -17.89 9.03 10.93
C SER A 103 -19.19 9.42 10.23
N LYS A 104 -20.14 9.93 11.02
CA LYS A 104 -21.42 10.47 10.52
C LYS A 104 -21.25 11.85 9.88
N ASP A 105 -20.09 12.48 10.01
CA ASP A 105 -19.83 13.84 9.54
C ASP A 105 -19.90 13.94 8.01
N PHE A 106 -19.66 12.82 7.31
CA PHE A 106 -19.62 12.79 5.85
C PHE A 106 -20.98 12.57 5.19
N SER A 107 -22.04 12.22 5.93
CA SER A 107 -23.36 11.95 5.32
C SER A 107 -24.01 13.20 4.72
N SER A 108 -23.63 14.39 5.19
CA SER A 108 -24.04 15.69 4.64
C SER A 108 -23.07 16.26 3.61
N SER A 109 -21.99 15.56 3.28
CA SER A 109 -21.01 16.01 2.27
C SER A 109 -21.50 15.74 0.84
N VAL A 110 -20.73 16.22 -0.16
CA VAL A 110 -20.94 15.91 -1.59
C VAL A 110 -20.94 14.40 -1.87
N PHE A 111 -20.31 13.59 -1.01
CA PHE A 111 -20.27 12.14 -1.14
C PHE A 111 -21.37 11.42 -0.36
N GLY A 112 -22.28 12.13 0.32
CA GLY A 112 -23.26 11.57 1.25
C GLY A 112 -24.06 10.38 0.72
N THR A 113 -24.40 10.38 -0.58
CA THR A 113 -25.15 9.30 -1.24
C THR A 113 -24.35 8.02 -1.46
N TYR A 114 -23.02 8.06 -1.27
CA TYR A 114 -22.10 6.93 -1.42
C TYR A 114 -21.49 6.47 -0.08
N VAL A 115 -21.73 7.21 1.00
CA VAL A 115 -21.22 6.88 2.35
C VAL A 115 -21.94 5.66 2.93
N GLY A 116 -21.19 4.85 3.67
CA GLY A 116 -21.67 3.72 4.44
C GLY A 116 -21.36 2.38 3.77
N VAL A 117 -21.88 1.31 4.38
CA VAL A 117 -21.67 -0.06 3.92
C VAL A 117 -22.26 -0.27 2.52
N ASP A 118 -21.51 -0.94 1.65
CA ASP A 118 -22.05 -1.48 0.40
C ASP A 118 -22.54 -2.90 0.62
N ALA A 119 -23.84 -3.04 0.83
CA ALA A 119 -24.55 -4.31 0.82
C ALA A 119 -25.62 -4.34 -0.28
N THR A 120 -25.37 -3.64 -1.39
CA THR A 120 -26.32 -3.47 -2.50
C THR A 120 -26.74 -4.83 -3.07
N SER A 121 -25.77 -5.72 -3.32
CA SER A 121 -26.05 -7.09 -3.79
C SER A 121 -26.83 -7.94 -2.77
N ILE A 122 -26.61 -7.74 -1.47
CA ILE A 122 -27.36 -8.45 -0.41
C ILE A 122 -28.80 -8.00 -0.39
N TRP A 123 -29.04 -6.68 -0.35
CA TRP A 123 -30.39 -6.14 -0.32
C TRP A 123 -31.15 -6.50 -1.59
N ALA A 124 -30.50 -6.40 -2.75
CA ALA A 124 -31.08 -6.82 -4.03
C ALA A 124 -31.47 -8.30 -4.02
N ALA A 125 -30.63 -9.17 -3.46
CA ALA A 125 -30.95 -10.59 -3.29
C ALA A 125 -32.14 -10.81 -2.34
N ALA A 126 -32.18 -10.10 -1.22
CA ALA A 126 -33.25 -10.20 -0.23
C ALA A 126 -34.60 -9.74 -0.82
N THR A 127 -34.63 -8.68 -1.62
CA THR A 127 -35.85 -8.16 -2.27
C THR A 127 -36.18 -8.84 -3.61
N SER A 128 -35.36 -9.79 -4.07
CA SER A 128 -35.55 -10.55 -5.31
C SER A 128 -36.08 -11.97 -5.10
N SER A 129 -36.12 -12.43 -3.85
CA SER A 129 -36.48 -13.79 -3.49
C SER A 129 -37.95 -13.90 -3.10
N GLN A 130 -38.66 -14.85 -3.68
CA GLN A 130 -39.99 -15.24 -3.21
C GLN A 130 -39.88 -16.10 -1.94
N ASP A 131 -40.80 -15.88 -1.01
CA ASP A 131 -40.82 -16.57 0.29
C ASP A 131 -40.72 -18.10 0.11
N LYS A 132 -39.72 -18.70 0.78
CA LYS A 132 -39.28 -20.13 0.78
C LYS A 132 -38.20 -20.58 -0.20
N LYS A 133 -37.93 -19.91 -1.32
CA LYS A 133 -36.91 -20.39 -2.30
C LYS A 133 -35.53 -19.75 -2.13
N CYS A 134 -35.46 -18.49 -1.68
CA CYS A 134 -34.23 -17.74 -1.36
C CYS A 134 -33.07 -17.82 -2.38
N ALA A 135 -33.36 -18.16 -3.65
CA ALA A 135 -32.34 -18.44 -4.66
C ALA A 135 -31.43 -17.24 -4.95
N ALA A 136 -31.94 -16.01 -4.84
CA ALA A 136 -31.11 -14.82 -5.04
C ALA A 136 -30.10 -14.63 -3.90
N ILE A 137 -30.47 -15.00 -2.66
CA ILE A 137 -29.55 -14.97 -1.51
C ILE A 137 -28.45 -16.02 -1.71
N HIS A 138 -28.79 -17.23 -2.18
CA HIS A 138 -27.77 -18.23 -2.52
C HIS A 138 -26.79 -17.72 -3.57
N VAL A 139 -27.28 -17.04 -4.61
CA VAL A 139 -26.43 -16.45 -5.66
C VAL A 139 -25.50 -15.37 -5.09
N HIS A 140 -25.97 -14.56 -4.14
CA HIS A 140 -25.10 -13.62 -3.43
C HIS A 140 -24.05 -14.35 -2.58
N LEU A 141 -24.43 -15.42 -1.88
CA LEU A 141 -23.49 -16.27 -1.13
C LEU A 141 -22.43 -16.90 -2.03
N LEU A 142 -22.77 -17.26 -3.27
CA LEU A 142 -21.80 -17.69 -4.29
C LEU A 142 -20.84 -16.57 -4.66
N ALA A 143 -21.32 -15.33 -4.86
CA ALA A 143 -20.45 -14.19 -5.13
C ALA A 143 -19.43 -13.99 -3.99
N CYS A 144 -19.84 -14.22 -2.75
CA CYS A 144 -18.93 -14.16 -1.60
C CYS A 144 -17.86 -15.28 -1.60
N ILE A 145 -18.21 -16.49 -2.05
CA ILE A 145 -17.24 -17.59 -2.22
C ILE A 145 -16.25 -17.28 -3.36
N LEU A 146 -16.74 -16.75 -4.49
CA LEU A 146 -15.93 -16.41 -5.64
C LEU A 146 -15.00 -15.20 -5.41
N ALA A 147 -15.23 -14.44 -4.33
CA ALA A 147 -14.36 -13.35 -3.92
C ALA A 147 -12.90 -13.78 -3.59
N ILE A 148 -12.65 -15.09 -3.40
CA ILE A 148 -11.29 -15.64 -3.27
C ILE A 148 -10.44 -15.44 -4.54
N TRP A 149 -11.08 -15.33 -5.71
CA TRP A 149 -10.42 -15.06 -6.99
C TRP A 149 -10.21 -13.56 -7.18
N GLU A 150 -9.26 -13.15 -8.03
CA GLU A 150 -9.16 -11.74 -8.42
C GLU A 150 -10.42 -11.30 -9.19
N PRO A 151 -10.84 -10.01 -9.12
CA PRO A 151 -12.05 -9.52 -9.80
C PRO A 151 -12.25 -9.96 -11.27
N PRO A 152 -11.23 -9.87 -12.17
CA PRO A 152 -11.37 -10.36 -13.55
C PRO A 152 -11.57 -11.88 -13.66
N GLU A 153 -10.98 -12.64 -12.74
CA GLU A 153 -11.06 -14.10 -12.69
C GLU A 153 -12.45 -14.53 -12.22
N ALA A 154 -12.98 -13.92 -11.16
CA ALA A 154 -14.35 -14.15 -10.71
C ALA A 154 -15.39 -13.76 -11.78
N THR A 155 -15.20 -12.63 -12.45
CA THR A 155 -16.07 -12.22 -13.56
C THR A 155 -16.03 -13.24 -14.70
N SER A 156 -14.85 -13.78 -15.03
CA SER A 156 -14.71 -14.87 -16.00
C SER A 156 -15.44 -16.14 -15.57
N ILE A 157 -15.38 -16.50 -14.28
CA ILE A 157 -16.10 -17.64 -13.72
C ILE A 157 -17.60 -17.43 -13.88
N TRP A 158 -18.14 -16.27 -13.50
CA TRP A 158 -19.55 -15.94 -13.66
C TRP A 158 -20.04 -16.05 -15.11
N VAL A 159 -19.27 -15.52 -16.07
CA VAL A 159 -19.57 -15.63 -17.50
C VAL A 159 -19.69 -17.10 -17.93
N GLU A 160 -18.75 -17.94 -17.48
CA GLU A 160 -18.76 -19.38 -17.80
C GLU A 160 -19.96 -20.09 -17.15
N LEU A 161 -20.27 -19.79 -15.89
CA LEU A 161 -21.41 -20.35 -15.18
C LEU A 161 -22.74 -20.05 -15.87
N VAL A 162 -22.97 -18.78 -16.22
CA VAL A 162 -24.20 -18.35 -16.91
C VAL A 162 -24.31 -19.03 -18.26
N LYS A 163 -23.21 -19.09 -19.02
CA LYS A 163 -23.18 -19.69 -20.36
C LYS A 163 -23.47 -21.19 -20.32
N GLU A 164 -22.80 -21.95 -19.45
CA GLU A 164 -23.01 -23.40 -19.35
C GLU A 164 -24.39 -23.72 -18.76
N ARG A 165 -24.88 -22.96 -17.77
CA ARG A 165 -26.23 -23.15 -17.23
C ARG A 165 -27.32 -22.95 -18.29
N ARG A 166 -27.21 -21.90 -19.10
CA ARG A 166 -28.13 -21.66 -20.23
C ARG A 166 -28.08 -22.80 -21.24
N ARG A 167 -26.89 -23.35 -21.51
CA ARG A 167 -26.73 -24.51 -22.39
C ARG A 167 -27.43 -25.76 -21.84
N THR A 168 -27.27 -26.05 -20.55
CA THR A 168 -27.97 -27.17 -19.89
C THR A 168 -29.48 -27.02 -19.97
N ILE A 169 -30.01 -25.82 -19.73
CA ILE A 169 -31.46 -25.54 -19.82
C ILE A 169 -31.98 -25.72 -21.26
N ALA A 170 -31.22 -25.25 -22.25
CA ALA A 170 -31.56 -25.44 -23.66
C ALA A 170 -31.65 -26.93 -24.03
N GLN A 171 -30.68 -27.73 -23.59
CA GLN A 171 -30.68 -29.19 -23.80
C GLN A 171 -31.88 -29.85 -23.15
N GLN A 172 -32.20 -29.49 -21.90
CA GLN A 172 -33.38 -30.03 -21.20
C GLN A 172 -34.70 -29.74 -21.94
N LEU A 173 -34.81 -28.55 -22.53
CA LEU A 173 -35.98 -28.15 -23.31
C LEU A 173 -36.05 -28.89 -24.66
N GLU A 174 -34.89 -29.09 -25.33
CA GLU A 174 -34.78 -29.91 -26.54
C GLU A 174 -35.14 -31.38 -26.28
N ASP A 175 -34.80 -31.91 -25.10
CA ASP A 175 -35.10 -33.27 -24.66
C ASP A 175 -36.57 -33.46 -24.18
N GLY A 176 -37.40 -32.40 -24.24
CA GLY A 176 -38.83 -32.46 -23.88
C GLY A 176 -39.12 -32.38 -22.38
N THR A 177 -38.15 -31.94 -21.56
CA THR A 177 -38.35 -31.76 -20.12
C THR A 177 -39.26 -30.55 -19.85
N THR A 178 -40.26 -30.73 -18.97
CA THR A 178 -41.10 -29.60 -18.52
C THR A 178 -40.33 -28.74 -17.51
N LEU A 179 -40.16 -27.46 -17.82
CA LEU A 179 -39.40 -26.51 -17.00
C LEU A 179 -40.31 -25.39 -16.45
N PRO A 180 -40.03 -24.84 -15.25
CA PRO A 180 -40.70 -23.64 -14.77
C PRO A 180 -40.57 -22.49 -15.76
N PHE A 181 -41.65 -21.72 -15.95
CA PHE A 181 -41.66 -20.57 -16.87
C PHE A 181 -40.55 -19.55 -16.55
N SER A 182 -40.29 -19.27 -15.26
CA SER A 182 -39.20 -18.39 -14.81
C SER A 182 -37.83 -18.84 -15.32
N LEU A 183 -37.53 -20.14 -15.21
CA LEU A 183 -36.25 -20.73 -15.61
C LEU A 183 -36.08 -20.71 -17.13
N ALA A 184 -37.13 -21.08 -17.86
CA ALA A 184 -37.11 -21.09 -19.33
C ALA A 184 -37.05 -19.66 -19.90
N ALA A 185 -37.79 -18.71 -19.31
CA ALA A 185 -37.72 -17.29 -19.66
C ALA A 185 -36.34 -16.70 -19.36
N ALA A 186 -35.75 -16.97 -18.18
CA ALA A 186 -34.41 -16.50 -17.84
C ALA A 186 -33.32 -17.00 -18.79
N ALA A 187 -33.45 -18.24 -19.29
CA ALA A 187 -32.53 -18.79 -20.27
C ALA A 187 -32.70 -18.19 -21.68
N ALA A 188 -33.94 -17.86 -22.07
CA ALA A 188 -34.29 -17.34 -23.40
C ALA A 188 -34.19 -15.80 -23.53
N GLN A 189 -34.20 -15.07 -22.42
CA GLN A 189 -34.08 -13.61 -22.36
C GLN A 189 -32.66 -13.10 -22.68
N GLN A 190 -32.52 -11.77 -22.67
CA GLN A 190 -31.27 -11.05 -22.94
C GLN A 190 -30.16 -11.48 -21.96
N GLU A 191 -28.96 -11.68 -22.49
CA GLU A 191 -27.79 -12.14 -21.74
C GLU A 191 -27.43 -11.17 -20.60
N ILE A 192 -27.12 -11.73 -19.42
CA ILE A 192 -26.56 -10.95 -18.31
C ILE A 192 -25.18 -10.48 -18.76
N THR A 193 -24.99 -9.17 -18.82
CA THR A 193 -23.75 -8.61 -19.37
C THR A 193 -22.58 -8.86 -18.43
N ARG A 194 -21.36 -8.92 -18.99
CA ARG A 194 -20.13 -9.02 -18.19
C ARG A 194 -20.02 -7.89 -17.15
N ALA A 195 -20.42 -6.68 -17.52
CA ALA A 195 -20.44 -5.52 -16.63
C ALA A 195 -21.40 -5.68 -15.45
N GLN A 196 -22.60 -6.24 -15.67
CA GLN A 196 -23.54 -6.57 -14.59
C GLN A 196 -22.95 -7.61 -13.63
N MET A 197 -22.28 -8.64 -14.14
CA MET A 197 -21.61 -9.65 -13.30
C MET A 197 -20.44 -9.05 -12.51
N ALA A 198 -19.66 -8.16 -13.11
CA ALA A 198 -18.58 -7.46 -12.43
C ALA A 198 -19.11 -6.51 -11.33
N GLN A 199 -20.21 -5.80 -11.58
CA GLN A 199 -20.86 -4.94 -10.58
C GLN A 199 -21.40 -5.75 -9.39
N TRP A 200 -22.05 -6.89 -9.68
CA TRP A 200 -22.54 -7.82 -8.66
C TRP A 200 -21.42 -8.36 -7.76
N ASP A 201 -20.34 -8.86 -8.37
CA ASP A 201 -19.14 -9.34 -7.68
C ASP A 201 -18.43 -8.23 -6.88
N SER A 202 -18.37 -7.00 -7.43
CA SER A 202 -17.78 -5.84 -6.74
C SER A 202 -18.50 -5.50 -5.45
N SER A 203 -19.85 -5.47 -5.46
CA SER A 203 -20.63 -5.22 -4.25
C SER A 203 -20.42 -6.31 -3.20
N ALA A 204 -20.38 -7.60 -3.60
CA ALA A 204 -20.09 -8.69 -2.68
C ALA A 204 -18.67 -8.60 -2.06
N ARG A 205 -17.66 -8.20 -2.83
CA ARG A 205 -16.30 -7.96 -2.32
C ARG A 205 -16.20 -6.78 -1.38
N SER A 206 -16.90 -5.69 -1.69
CA SER A 206 -16.96 -4.52 -0.80
C SER A 206 -17.59 -4.91 0.54
N TRP A 207 -18.66 -5.71 0.50
CA TRP A 207 -19.28 -6.28 1.69
C TRP A 207 -18.28 -7.12 2.50
N ILE A 208 -17.57 -8.06 1.86
CA ILE A 208 -16.57 -8.90 2.54
C ILE A 208 -15.48 -8.05 3.21
N GLN A 209 -14.98 -6.99 2.57
CA GLN A 209 -13.98 -6.11 3.18
C GLN A 209 -14.50 -5.42 4.44
N THR A 210 -15.75 -4.95 4.40
CA THR A 210 -16.40 -4.39 5.59
C THR A 210 -16.55 -5.45 6.68
N ALA A 211 -17.03 -6.64 6.32
CA ALA A 211 -17.25 -7.74 7.24
C ALA A 211 -15.93 -8.24 7.89
N ASP A 212 -14.85 -8.34 7.11
CA ASP A 212 -13.51 -8.70 7.57
C ASP A 212 -13.00 -7.70 8.61
N SER A 213 -13.23 -6.40 8.39
CA SER A 213 -12.82 -5.33 9.31
C SER A 213 -13.57 -5.38 10.64
N VAL A 214 -14.88 -5.65 10.59
CA VAL A 214 -15.75 -5.72 11.78
C VAL A 214 -15.54 -7.02 12.57
N MET A 215 -15.32 -8.13 11.87
CA MET A 215 -15.14 -9.47 12.45
C MET A 215 -13.66 -9.88 12.55
N LEU A 216 -12.76 -8.89 12.65
CA LEU A 216 -11.30 -9.09 12.60
C LEU A 216 -10.81 -10.15 13.58
N LYS A 217 -11.39 -10.23 14.79
CA LYS A 217 -11.02 -11.22 15.80
C LYS A 217 -11.29 -12.66 15.32
N ASN A 218 -12.51 -12.93 14.86
CA ASN A 218 -12.91 -14.25 14.35
C ASN A 218 -12.14 -14.61 13.08
N GLN A 219 -11.94 -13.65 12.17
CA GLN A 219 -11.10 -13.82 10.99
C GLN A 219 -9.64 -14.16 11.37
N THR A 220 -9.07 -13.47 12.36
CA THR A 220 -7.72 -13.76 12.84
C THR A 220 -7.63 -15.17 13.43
N GLN A 221 -8.61 -15.58 14.22
CA GLN A 221 -8.67 -16.94 14.77
C GLN A 221 -8.79 -18.00 13.66
N LEU A 222 -9.61 -17.76 12.63
CA LEU A 222 -9.71 -18.65 11.47
C LEU A 222 -8.37 -18.74 10.71
N LYS A 223 -7.68 -17.61 10.50
CA LYS A 223 -6.34 -17.58 9.87
C LYS A 223 -5.31 -18.39 10.65
N LEU A 224 -5.36 -18.38 11.99
CA LEU A 224 -4.47 -19.22 12.81
C LEU A 224 -4.69 -20.73 12.55
N ILE A 225 -5.92 -21.15 12.26
CA ILE A 225 -6.21 -22.54 11.86
C ILE A 225 -5.62 -22.81 10.47
N LEU A 226 -5.77 -21.88 9.51
CA LEU A 226 -5.28 -22.03 8.14
C LEU A 226 -3.77 -22.29 8.04
N LYS A 227 -2.98 -21.86 9.02
CA LYS A 227 -1.53 -22.12 9.09
C LYS A 227 -1.17 -23.61 9.14
N ASN A 228 -2.04 -24.42 9.75
CA ASN A 228 -1.72 -25.81 10.10
C ASN A 228 -2.50 -26.83 9.27
N ILE A 229 -3.27 -26.36 8.28
CA ILE A 229 -4.08 -27.22 7.41
C ILE A 229 -3.71 -26.98 5.95
N ALA A 230 -3.89 -28.01 5.12
CA ALA A 230 -3.75 -27.92 3.67
C ALA A 230 -4.95 -28.61 3.03
N LEU A 231 -5.95 -27.83 2.62
CA LEU A 231 -7.24 -28.34 2.14
C LEU A 231 -7.53 -27.85 0.72
N PRO A 232 -7.36 -28.68 -0.32
CA PRO A 232 -7.77 -28.32 -1.67
C PRO A 232 -9.30 -28.29 -1.79
N ILE A 233 -9.82 -27.43 -2.67
CA ILE A 233 -11.23 -27.40 -3.06
C ILE A 233 -11.41 -28.19 -4.35
N GLY A 234 -12.18 -29.28 -4.25
CA GLY A 234 -12.55 -30.14 -5.38
C GLY A 234 -11.37 -30.88 -6.02
N LYS A 235 -11.69 -31.82 -6.92
CA LYS A 235 -10.70 -32.55 -7.74
C LYS A 235 -10.75 -32.15 -9.22
N SER A 236 -11.82 -31.47 -9.63
CA SER A 236 -12.08 -31.05 -11.01
C SER A 236 -11.51 -29.66 -11.28
N VAL A 237 -10.83 -29.51 -12.42
CA VAL A 237 -10.35 -28.22 -12.94
C VAL A 237 -11.39 -27.53 -13.84
N ASN A 238 -12.50 -28.21 -14.18
CA ASN A 238 -13.60 -27.65 -14.96
C ASN A 238 -14.38 -26.64 -14.12
N VAL A 239 -14.57 -25.42 -14.64
CA VAL A 239 -15.15 -24.30 -13.88
C VAL A 239 -16.57 -24.58 -13.44
N TYR A 240 -17.45 -25.01 -14.36
CA TYR A 240 -18.86 -25.20 -14.05
C TYR A 240 -19.07 -26.29 -13.00
N SER A 241 -18.52 -27.49 -13.19
CA SER A 241 -18.72 -28.59 -12.23
C SER A 241 -18.07 -28.31 -10.88
N SER A 242 -16.84 -27.80 -10.87
CA SER A 242 -16.09 -27.49 -9.64
C SER A 242 -16.80 -26.43 -8.79
N VAL A 243 -17.29 -25.35 -9.42
CA VAL A 243 -17.96 -24.26 -8.70
C VAL A 243 -19.35 -24.65 -8.21
N ILE A 244 -20.16 -25.35 -9.03
CA ILE A 244 -21.49 -25.79 -8.60
C ILE A 244 -21.42 -26.81 -7.45
N GLU A 245 -20.46 -27.75 -7.50
CA GLU A 245 -20.22 -28.72 -6.43
C GLU A 245 -19.78 -28.03 -5.14
N ALA A 246 -18.79 -27.13 -5.21
CA ALA A 246 -18.33 -26.37 -4.05
C ALA A 246 -19.45 -25.52 -3.45
N TRP A 247 -20.24 -24.83 -4.28
CA TRP A 247 -21.33 -23.98 -3.81
C TRP A 247 -22.44 -24.76 -3.12
N THR A 248 -22.93 -25.85 -3.72
CA THR A 248 -24.00 -26.67 -3.15
C THR A 248 -23.55 -27.41 -1.90
N SER A 249 -22.30 -27.86 -1.86
CA SER A 249 -21.68 -28.45 -0.67
C SER A 249 -21.60 -27.44 0.48
N ALA A 250 -21.09 -26.22 0.23
CA ALA A 250 -21.02 -25.15 1.23
C ALA A 250 -22.39 -24.82 1.85
N LEU A 251 -23.42 -24.65 1.00
CA LEU A 251 -24.79 -24.38 1.44
C LEU A 251 -25.33 -25.50 2.35
N THR A 252 -25.11 -26.75 1.95
CA THR A 252 -25.58 -27.93 2.70
C THR A 252 -24.88 -28.04 4.06
N ILE A 253 -23.56 -27.90 4.07
CA ILE A 253 -22.74 -28.01 5.29
C ILE A 253 -23.18 -26.95 6.30
N MET A 254 -23.28 -25.69 5.87
CA MET A 254 -23.63 -24.59 6.78
C MET A 254 -25.07 -24.67 7.29
N GLU A 255 -26.03 -25.09 6.45
CA GLU A 255 -27.41 -25.34 6.91
C GLU A 255 -27.48 -26.42 7.99
N ARG A 256 -26.67 -27.49 7.85
CA ARG A 256 -26.61 -28.58 8.83
C ARG A 256 -25.95 -28.13 10.13
N LEU A 257 -24.85 -27.37 10.07
CA LEU A 257 -24.19 -26.82 11.25
C LEU A 257 -25.12 -25.88 12.02
N LEU A 258 -25.81 -24.96 11.34
CA LEU A 258 -26.82 -24.09 11.95
C LEU A 258 -28.05 -24.87 12.44
N SER A 259 -28.25 -26.09 11.94
CA SER A 259 -29.25 -27.01 12.48
C SER A 259 -28.81 -27.77 13.73
N GLY A 260 -27.57 -27.59 14.19
CA GLY A 260 -26.99 -28.33 15.31
C GLY A 260 -26.57 -29.75 14.93
N ILE A 261 -26.40 -30.01 13.64
CA ILE A 261 -25.92 -31.29 13.12
C ILE A 261 -24.43 -31.13 12.84
N PRO A 262 -23.53 -31.84 13.57
CA PRO A 262 -22.10 -31.73 13.35
C PRO A 262 -21.73 -32.23 11.96
N GLN A 263 -20.72 -31.61 11.33
CA GLN A 263 -20.25 -31.99 10.00
C GLN A 263 -18.76 -32.33 10.03
N GLU A 264 -18.38 -33.40 9.33
CA GLU A 264 -16.99 -33.75 9.07
C GLU A 264 -16.66 -33.43 7.60
N VAL A 265 -15.55 -32.72 7.37
CA VAL A 265 -15.12 -32.31 6.04
C VAL A 265 -13.66 -32.62 5.80
N GLN A 266 -13.33 -32.96 4.55
CA GLN A 266 -11.97 -33.29 4.09
C GLN A 266 -11.47 -32.34 3.00
N ASP A 267 -12.28 -31.34 2.61
CA ASP A 267 -11.95 -30.33 1.62
C ASP A 267 -12.03 -28.91 2.21
N GLY A 268 -11.54 -27.94 1.45
CA GLY A 268 -11.47 -26.54 1.89
C GLY A 268 -12.77 -25.76 1.79
N VAL A 269 -13.87 -26.35 1.31
CA VAL A 269 -15.09 -25.63 0.94
C VAL A 269 -15.79 -25.05 2.17
N ALA A 270 -15.92 -25.84 3.23
CA ALA A 270 -16.55 -25.39 4.47
C ALA A 270 -15.79 -24.21 5.07
N VAL A 271 -14.46 -24.32 5.17
CA VAL A 271 -13.60 -23.28 5.74
C VAL A 271 -13.64 -21.99 4.90
N LEU A 272 -13.68 -22.10 3.57
CA LEU A 272 -13.90 -20.95 2.68
C LEU A 272 -15.26 -20.29 2.97
N SER A 273 -16.32 -21.07 3.15
CA SER A 273 -17.65 -20.53 3.45
C SER A 273 -17.72 -19.79 4.79
N LEU A 274 -16.97 -20.24 5.82
CA LEU A 274 -16.87 -19.51 7.09
C LEU A 274 -16.28 -18.11 6.89
N SER A 275 -15.18 -18.04 6.13
CA SER A 275 -14.50 -16.78 5.81
C SER A 275 -15.35 -15.88 4.91
N SER A 276 -16.09 -16.44 3.95
CA SER A 276 -16.89 -15.68 3.00
C SER A 276 -18.18 -15.15 3.61
N TRP A 277 -18.82 -15.90 4.50
CA TRP A 277 -20.16 -15.58 5.04
C TRP A 277 -20.12 -15.06 6.48
N HIS A 278 -18.94 -15.07 7.11
CA HIS A 278 -18.70 -14.55 8.47
C HIS A 278 -19.57 -15.22 9.53
N LEU A 279 -19.73 -16.54 9.38
CA LEU A 279 -20.42 -17.42 10.31
C LEU A 279 -19.40 -18.43 10.83
N TYR A 280 -19.13 -18.44 12.12
CA TYR A 280 -17.98 -19.15 12.70
C TYR A 280 -18.43 -20.22 13.71
N PRO A 281 -18.76 -21.45 13.27
CA PRO A 281 -19.02 -22.55 14.17
C PRO A 281 -17.77 -22.89 14.99
N ASP A 282 -17.94 -23.59 16.11
CA ASP A 282 -16.83 -24.21 16.80
C ASP A 282 -16.21 -25.32 15.93
N LEU A 283 -14.89 -25.49 16.02
CA LEU A 283 -14.15 -26.42 15.16
C LEU A 283 -13.35 -27.45 15.96
N HIS A 284 -13.31 -28.67 15.46
CA HIS A 284 -12.36 -29.70 15.87
C HIS A 284 -11.38 -29.94 14.73
N VAL A 285 -10.09 -29.64 14.94
CA VAL A 285 -9.05 -29.79 13.92
C VAL A 285 -8.26 -31.06 14.20
N PHE A 286 -8.37 -32.04 13.31
CA PHE A 286 -7.71 -33.33 13.42
C PHE A 286 -6.46 -33.36 12.54
N GLY A 287 -5.30 -33.09 13.16
CA GLY A 287 -3.97 -33.18 12.53
C GLY A 287 -3.03 -34.11 13.30
N THR A 288 -1.78 -33.69 13.54
CA THR A 288 -0.84 -34.41 14.43
C THR A 288 -1.29 -34.40 15.89
N LYS A 289 -2.05 -33.37 16.29
CA LYS A 289 -2.78 -33.27 17.55
C LYS A 289 -4.22 -32.85 17.25
N THR A 290 -5.18 -33.38 17.99
CA THR A 290 -6.56 -32.89 17.97
C THR A 290 -6.62 -31.59 18.74
N VAL A 291 -7.11 -30.53 18.10
CA VAL A 291 -7.29 -29.21 18.71
C VAL A 291 -8.76 -28.82 18.62
N GLU A 292 -9.36 -28.56 19.76
CA GLU A 292 -10.70 -27.96 19.84
C GLU A 292 -10.57 -26.44 19.82
N VAL A 293 -11.27 -25.78 18.89
CA VAL A 293 -11.25 -24.34 18.71
C VAL A 293 -12.65 -23.79 18.93
N HIS A 294 -12.82 -23.09 20.05
CA HIS A 294 -14.06 -22.40 20.36
C HIS A 294 -14.07 -21.01 19.71
N MET A 295 -14.96 -20.82 18.74
CA MET A 295 -15.19 -19.56 18.02
C MET A 295 -16.24 -18.70 18.74
N GLY A 296 -17.16 -19.32 19.47
CA GLY A 296 -18.14 -18.61 20.31
C GLY A 296 -19.20 -17.83 19.54
N ASP A 297 -19.51 -18.22 18.30
CA ASP A 297 -20.56 -17.58 17.51
C ASP A 297 -21.96 -18.00 17.99
N ARG A 298 -22.71 -17.04 18.53
CA ARG A 298 -24.06 -17.22 19.09
C ARG A 298 -25.11 -17.71 18.09
N LEU A 299 -24.85 -17.58 16.79
CA LEU A 299 -25.78 -18.03 15.74
C LEU A 299 -25.77 -19.56 15.59
N PHE A 300 -24.74 -20.24 16.10
CA PHE A 300 -24.65 -21.69 16.08
C PHE A 300 -25.19 -22.29 17.38
N PRO A 301 -26.07 -23.30 17.30
CA PRO A 301 -26.40 -24.10 18.47
C PRO A 301 -25.17 -24.94 18.90
N PRO A 302 -25.05 -25.33 20.19
CA PRO A 302 -23.87 -26.05 20.70
C PRO A 302 -23.52 -27.37 19.97
N GLY A 303 -24.46 -28.00 19.28
CA GLY A 303 -24.22 -29.21 18.48
C GLY A 303 -23.64 -28.97 17.08
N GLY A 304 -23.61 -27.71 16.62
CA GLY A 304 -23.15 -27.31 15.28
C GLY A 304 -21.63 -27.24 15.16
N ILE A 305 -20.94 -28.36 15.39
CA ILE A 305 -19.47 -28.42 15.39
C ILE A 305 -18.94 -28.86 14.02
N LEU A 306 -17.89 -28.19 13.53
CA LEU A 306 -17.20 -28.54 12.30
C LEU A 306 -15.90 -29.31 12.57
N SER A 307 -15.84 -30.55 12.11
CA SER A 307 -14.66 -31.42 12.21
C SER A 307 -13.84 -31.36 10.91
N LEU A 308 -12.59 -30.91 11.00
CA LEU A 308 -11.65 -30.81 9.87
C LEU A 308 -10.68 -32.00 9.89
N GLY A 309 -10.80 -32.90 8.91
CA GLY A 309 -9.85 -34.00 8.71
C GLY A 309 -8.63 -33.53 7.92
N CYS A 310 -7.46 -33.45 8.56
CA CYS A 310 -6.20 -33.11 7.89
C CYS A 310 -5.36 -34.38 7.71
N SER A 311 -5.09 -34.80 6.47
CA SER A 311 -4.24 -35.97 6.22
C SER A 311 -2.78 -35.65 6.59
N PRO A 312 -2.13 -36.42 7.48
CA PRO A 312 -0.74 -36.17 7.90
C PRO A 312 0.30 -36.45 6.81
N SER A 313 -0.12 -36.93 5.63
CA SER A 313 0.74 -37.47 4.58
C SER A 313 1.10 -36.50 3.44
N VAL A 314 0.65 -35.24 3.49
CA VAL A 314 0.96 -34.27 2.42
C VAL A 314 1.74 -33.10 3.01
N THR A 315 3.07 -33.22 3.00
CA THR A 315 3.97 -32.06 3.06
C THR A 315 3.83 -31.26 1.75
N THR A 316 2.69 -30.62 1.54
CA THR A 316 2.60 -29.54 0.54
C THR A 316 3.31 -28.32 1.13
N PRO A 317 4.21 -27.66 0.38
CA PRO A 317 4.93 -26.47 0.85
C PRO A 317 4.02 -25.24 1.02
N VAL A 318 2.69 -25.40 0.94
CA VAL A 318 1.70 -24.33 0.94
C VAL A 318 0.59 -24.68 1.94
N SER A 319 0.53 -23.96 3.04
CA SER A 319 -0.56 -24.01 4.03
C SER A 319 -1.78 -23.20 3.56
N GLY A 320 -2.96 -23.60 4.01
CA GLY A 320 -4.24 -22.95 3.75
C GLY A 320 -5.13 -23.72 2.77
N ILE A 321 -6.04 -22.99 2.15
CA ILE A 321 -6.99 -23.53 1.16
C ILE A 321 -6.52 -23.16 -0.23
N SER A 322 -6.61 -24.10 -1.16
CA SER A 322 -6.28 -23.86 -2.57
C SER A 322 -7.41 -24.31 -3.49
N TRP A 323 -7.73 -23.50 -4.49
CA TRP A 323 -8.71 -23.82 -5.52
C TRP A 323 -8.15 -23.55 -6.90
N SER A 324 -8.16 -24.55 -7.78
CA SER A 324 -7.60 -24.45 -9.13
C SER A 324 -8.69 -24.63 -10.19
N LEU A 325 -8.78 -23.68 -11.13
CA LEU A 325 -9.79 -23.64 -12.19
C LEU A 325 -9.15 -23.32 -13.56
N SER A 326 -9.68 -23.91 -14.63
CA SER A 326 -9.26 -23.66 -16.01
C SER A 326 -10.11 -22.56 -16.65
N LEU A 327 -9.66 -21.31 -16.61
CA LEU A 327 -10.45 -20.15 -17.01
C LEU A 327 -10.35 -19.89 -18.53
N GLY A 328 -11.40 -20.27 -19.27
CA GLY A 328 -11.50 -20.04 -20.72
C GLY A 328 -11.92 -18.63 -21.11
N HIS A 329 -12.60 -17.91 -20.21
CA HIS A 329 -13.19 -16.59 -20.46
C HIS A 329 -12.38 -15.41 -19.88
N LEU A 330 -11.15 -15.67 -19.40
CA LEU A 330 -10.28 -14.65 -18.82
C LEU A 330 -9.63 -13.77 -19.89
N ARG A 331 -9.32 -14.34 -21.06
CA ARG A 331 -8.78 -13.62 -22.22
C ARG A 331 -9.81 -13.57 -23.35
N HIS A 332 -9.86 -12.46 -24.07
CA HIS A 332 -10.77 -12.29 -25.20
C HIS A 332 -10.45 -13.26 -26.37
N TYR A 333 -9.20 -13.72 -26.45
CA TYR A 333 -8.71 -14.77 -27.37
C TYR A 333 -7.60 -15.60 -26.69
N GLY A 334 -7.58 -16.92 -26.90
CA GLY A 334 -6.52 -17.82 -26.42
C GLY A 334 -7.03 -19.12 -25.80
N HIS A 335 -6.11 -20.03 -25.48
CA HIS A 335 -6.43 -21.27 -24.76
C HIS A 335 -6.79 -20.98 -23.29
N PRO A 336 -7.68 -21.78 -22.67
CA PRO A 336 -7.98 -21.68 -21.24
C PRO A 336 -6.71 -21.71 -20.38
N ILE A 337 -6.66 -20.86 -19.36
CA ILE A 337 -5.51 -20.72 -18.48
C ILE A 337 -5.87 -21.29 -17.12
N ILE A 338 -5.06 -22.22 -16.63
CA ILE A 338 -5.21 -22.72 -15.27
C ILE A 338 -4.77 -21.62 -14.31
N LYS A 339 -5.68 -21.23 -13.43
CA LYS A 339 -5.46 -20.28 -12.35
C LYS A 339 -5.71 -20.97 -11.02
N GLN A 340 -4.97 -20.55 -10.00
CA GLN A 340 -5.10 -21.05 -8.64
C GLN A 340 -5.33 -19.87 -7.70
N ALA A 341 -6.45 -19.91 -6.98
CA ALA A 341 -6.74 -19.02 -5.86
C ALA A 341 -6.38 -19.73 -4.55
N SER A 342 -6.09 -18.95 -3.50
CA SER A 342 -5.80 -19.53 -2.19
C SER A 342 -6.19 -18.60 -1.05
N LEU A 343 -6.76 -19.17 0.00
CA LEU A 343 -7.00 -18.51 1.28
C LEU A 343 -5.89 -18.95 2.24
N ARG A 344 -4.98 -18.04 2.59
CA ARG A 344 -3.74 -18.29 3.37
C ARG A 344 -3.68 -17.43 4.63
N ASP A 345 -2.67 -17.68 5.46
CA ASP A 345 -2.27 -16.79 6.57
C ASP A 345 -1.67 -15.47 6.07
N ASP A 346 -1.12 -15.42 4.85
CA ASP A 346 -0.52 -14.22 4.30
C ASP A 346 -1.56 -13.09 4.20
N PRO A 347 -1.35 -11.94 4.86
CA PRO A 347 -2.31 -10.85 4.81
C PRO A 347 -2.32 -10.25 3.41
N SER A 348 -3.47 -10.19 2.73
CA SER A 348 -3.61 -9.51 1.42
C SER A 348 -3.36 -7.99 1.50
N ARG A 349 -3.43 -7.45 2.72
CA ARG A 349 -3.19 -6.06 3.05
C ARG A 349 -2.36 -5.98 4.33
N LEU A 350 -1.31 -5.19 4.29
CA LEU A 350 -0.35 -4.95 5.37
C LEU A 350 -0.50 -3.53 5.88
N THR A 351 -0.40 -3.29 7.18
CA THR A 351 -0.13 -1.95 7.69
C THR A 351 1.24 -1.45 7.20
N ILE A 352 1.50 -0.15 7.26
CA ILE A 352 2.83 0.40 6.91
C ILE A 352 3.98 -0.24 7.72
N TYR A 353 3.73 -0.63 8.96
CA TYR A 353 4.74 -1.25 9.83
C TYR A 353 5.00 -2.69 9.43
N GLU A 354 3.95 -3.47 9.19
CA GLU A 354 4.07 -4.83 8.67
C GLU A 354 4.71 -4.84 7.28
N PHE A 355 4.33 -3.90 6.40
CA PHE A 355 4.95 -3.71 5.09
C PHE A 355 6.45 -3.41 5.22
N SER A 356 6.84 -2.60 6.20
CA SER A 356 8.25 -2.32 6.48
C SER A 356 9.04 -3.58 6.86
N GLN A 357 8.42 -4.52 7.60
CA GLN A 357 9.02 -5.83 7.88
C GLN A 357 9.21 -6.64 6.61
N VAL A 358 8.20 -6.69 5.74
CA VAL A 358 8.30 -7.45 4.49
C VAL A 358 9.41 -6.89 3.60
N VAL A 359 9.53 -5.55 3.51
CA VAL A 359 10.62 -4.88 2.78
C VAL A 359 11.99 -5.17 3.41
N LEU A 360 12.10 -5.24 4.75
CA LEU A 360 13.31 -5.67 5.44
C LEU A 360 13.65 -7.14 5.11
N GLY A 361 12.66 -8.01 4.95
CA GLY A 361 12.85 -9.39 4.47
C GLY A 361 13.41 -9.45 3.05
N CYS A 362 12.93 -8.58 2.15
CA CYS A 362 13.50 -8.44 0.81
C CYS A 362 14.98 -8.05 0.85
N LEU A 363 15.38 -7.17 1.79
CA LEU A 363 16.78 -6.78 2.00
C LEU A 363 17.65 -7.95 2.45
N LEU A 364 17.21 -8.71 3.46
CA LEU A 364 17.94 -9.86 3.97
C LEU A 364 18.16 -10.91 2.90
N GLN A 365 17.15 -11.14 2.04
CA GLN A 365 17.29 -12.02 0.89
C GLN A 365 18.27 -11.48 -0.15
N LEU A 366 18.20 -10.18 -0.47
CA LEU A 366 19.12 -9.54 -1.42
C LEU A 366 20.58 -9.61 -0.96
N TRP A 367 20.83 -9.50 0.34
CA TRP A 367 22.14 -9.64 0.95
C TRP A 367 22.53 -11.09 1.26
N ASN A 368 21.66 -12.06 0.97
CA ASN A 368 21.88 -13.48 1.23
C ASN A 368 22.20 -13.79 2.71
N ILE A 369 21.49 -13.12 3.63
CA ILE A 369 21.62 -13.32 5.08
C ILE A 369 20.81 -14.53 5.50
N SER A 370 21.46 -15.51 6.12
CA SER A 370 20.84 -16.72 6.65
C SER A 370 20.00 -16.44 7.91
N GLU A 371 19.12 -17.37 8.27
CA GLU A 371 18.21 -17.22 9.43
C GLU A 371 18.96 -17.11 10.77
N ASP A 372 20.08 -17.82 10.92
CA ASP A 372 20.95 -17.76 12.11
C ASP A 372 21.58 -16.38 12.31
N MET A 373 21.91 -15.69 11.22
CA MET A 373 22.51 -14.35 11.24
C MET A 373 21.48 -13.22 11.20
N GLN A 374 20.19 -13.53 11.14
CA GLN A 374 19.12 -12.54 10.98
C GLN A 374 19.08 -11.55 12.15
N MET A 375 19.12 -12.06 13.39
CA MET A 375 19.00 -11.23 14.59
C MET A 375 20.20 -10.29 14.76
N SER A 376 21.42 -10.81 14.61
CA SER A 376 22.65 -10.00 14.72
C SER A 376 22.73 -8.96 13.60
N THR A 377 22.28 -9.32 12.39
CA THR A 377 22.19 -8.39 11.24
C THR A 377 21.21 -7.25 11.51
N ILE A 378 19.98 -7.54 11.93
CA ILE A 378 18.96 -6.50 12.20
C ILE A 378 19.43 -5.58 13.33
N LYS A 379 20.03 -6.12 14.39
CA LYS A 379 20.63 -5.31 15.47
C LYS A 379 21.74 -4.39 14.96
N SER A 380 22.59 -4.88 14.05
CA SER A 380 23.67 -4.09 13.46
C SER A 380 23.13 -2.97 12.56
N ILE A 381 22.10 -3.26 11.75
CA ILE A 381 21.38 -2.26 10.94
C ILE A 381 20.77 -1.18 11.85
N HIS A 382 20.10 -1.59 12.94
CA HIS A 382 19.51 -0.67 13.91
C HIS A 382 20.57 0.26 14.52
N ARG A 383 21.67 -0.31 15.04
CA ARG A 383 22.77 0.46 15.65
C ARG A 383 23.39 1.45 14.67
N LEU A 384 23.66 1.02 13.44
CA LEU A 384 24.19 1.89 12.39
C LEU A 384 23.23 3.04 12.08
N SER A 385 21.95 2.73 11.90
CA SER A 385 20.92 3.72 11.61
C SER A 385 20.78 4.73 12.75
N GLN A 386 20.76 4.24 14.00
CA GLN A 386 20.68 5.07 15.20
C GLN A 386 21.91 5.98 15.35
N TYR A 387 23.12 5.46 15.14
CA TYR A 387 24.35 6.23 15.18
C TYR A 387 24.33 7.37 14.17
N ILE A 388 23.98 7.07 12.91
CA ILE A 388 23.93 8.04 11.83
C ILE A 388 22.90 9.14 12.13
N LEU A 389 21.68 8.76 12.54
CA LEU A 389 20.61 9.72 12.85
C LEU A 389 20.91 10.58 14.09
N LYS A 390 21.62 10.03 15.08
CA LYS A 390 22.00 10.74 16.31
C LYS A 390 23.18 11.67 16.11
N LYS A 391 24.23 11.22 15.42
CA LYS A 391 25.49 11.97 15.22
C LYS A 391 25.31 13.11 14.22
N TYR A 392 24.44 12.90 13.24
CA TYR A 392 24.17 13.88 12.20
C TYR A 392 22.68 14.24 12.17
N PRO A 393 22.15 14.88 13.22
CA PRO A 393 20.75 15.32 13.23
C PRO A 393 20.50 16.37 12.14
N THR A 394 21.57 17.06 11.71
CA THR A 394 21.62 18.01 10.60
C THR A 394 22.10 17.39 9.27
N LEU A 395 22.02 16.06 9.09
CA LEU A 395 22.20 15.43 7.75
C LEU A 395 21.37 16.15 6.68
N LEU A 396 20.20 16.67 7.06
CA LEU A 396 19.32 17.50 6.21
C LEU A 396 19.96 18.80 5.70
N ASP A 397 20.93 19.37 6.43
CA ASP A 397 21.61 20.62 6.08
C ASP A 397 22.95 20.38 5.33
N GLN A 398 23.46 19.15 5.26
CA GLN A 398 24.79 18.87 4.67
C GLN A 398 24.80 17.73 3.64
N VAL A 399 23.80 16.84 3.65
CA VAL A 399 23.78 15.59 2.87
C VAL A 399 22.38 15.37 2.27
N SER A 400 22.30 14.63 1.16
CA SER A 400 21.05 14.30 0.45
C SER A 400 19.96 13.70 1.38
N TYR A 401 18.69 13.94 1.06
CA TYR A 401 17.49 13.41 1.78
C TYR A 401 17.53 11.89 1.88
N GLU A 402 17.99 11.29 0.80
CA GLU A 402 17.80 9.90 0.45
C GLU A 402 18.47 8.98 1.50
N PRO A 403 19.77 9.15 1.85
CA PRO A 403 20.38 8.44 2.97
C PRO A 403 19.62 8.62 4.30
N TYR A 404 19.23 9.84 4.65
CA TYR A 404 18.54 10.11 5.92
C TYR A 404 17.20 9.37 6.01
N ALA A 405 16.36 9.47 4.97
CA ALA A 405 15.07 8.79 4.90
C ALA A 405 15.23 7.26 4.93
N ALA A 406 16.24 6.72 4.25
CA ALA A 406 16.53 5.30 4.23
C ALA A 406 16.96 4.77 5.62
N PHE A 407 17.86 5.46 6.33
CA PHE A 407 18.26 5.05 7.69
C PHE A 407 17.12 5.21 8.69
N ARG A 408 16.27 6.23 8.54
CA ARG A 408 15.06 6.38 9.35
C ARG A 408 14.10 5.20 9.17
N PHE A 409 13.86 4.79 7.92
CA PHE A 409 13.08 3.60 7.61
C PHE A 409 13.67 2.35 8.26
N LEU A 410 14.98 2.12 8.09
CA LEU A 410 15.68 0.95 8.64
C LEU A 410 15.64 0.91 10.16
N MET A 411 15.81 2.05 10.83
CA MET A 411 15.69 2.15 12.29
C MET A 411 14.29 1.76 12.76
N ASN A 412 13.25 2.31 12.12
CA ASN A 412 11.85 2.03 12.47
C ASN A 412 11.46 0.58 12.20
N ALA A 413 11.86 0.04 11.03
CA ALA A 413 11.63 -1.36 10.69
C ALA A 413 12.34 -2.30 11.69
N SER A 414 13.58 -1.99 12.07
CA SER A 414 14.32 -2.80 13.04
C SER A 414 13.69 -2.75 14.43
N ASN A 415 13.18 -1.59 14.87
CA ASN A 415 12.48 -1.46 16.15
C ASN A 415 11.23 -2.33 16.22
N TYR A 416 10.39 -2.25 15.19
CA TYR A 416 9.16 -3.04 15.12
C TYR A 416 9.44 -4.55 15.15
N TYR A 417 10.50 -5.01 14.49
CA TYR A 417 10.93 -6.41 14.57
C TYR A 417 11.31 -6.83 16.00
N MET A 418 12.00 -5.95 16.73
CA MET A 418 12.43 -6.22 18.10
C MET A 418 11.26 -6.17 19.10
N GLU A 419 10.19 -5.43 18.81
CA GLU A 419 8.97 -5.36 19.61
C GLU A 419 8.11 -6.62 19.48
N ASP A 420 7.92 -7.15 18.27
CA ASP A 420 7.18 -8.39 18.00
C ASP A 420 7.95 -9.32 17.06
N MET A 421 8.86 -10.10 17.63
CA MET A 421 9.70 -11.05 16.88
C MET A 421 8.88 -12.16 16.21
N GLY A 422 7.71 -12.52 16.75
CA GLY A 422 6.90 -13.62 16.24
C GLY A 422 6.15 -13.25 14.96
N LEU A 423 5.48 -12.09 14.95
CA LEU A 423 4.86 -11.55 13.74
C LEU A 423 5.93 -11.05 12.76
N GLY A 424 6.95 -10.34 13.26
CA GLY A 424 8.06 -9.82 12.47
C GLY A 424 8.79 -10.92 11.69
N GLY A 425 9.11 -12.05 12.32
CA GLY A 425 9.76 -13.19 11.66
C GLY A 425 8.96 -13.72 10.46
N ARG A 426 7.63 -13.90 10.60
CA ARG A 426 6.78 -14.36 9.49
C ARG A 426 6.73 -13.36 8.33
N LEU A 427 6.68 -12.07 8.64
CA LEU A 427 6.67 -11.02 7.61
C LEU A 427 8.02 -10.91 6.89
N LEU A 428 9.14 -11.14 7.58
CA LEU A 428 10.45 -11.25 6.95
C LEU A 428 10.49 -12.40 5.94
N GLU A 429 9.98 -13.57 6.30
CA GLU A 429 9.90 -14.72 5.39
C GLU A 429 9.03 -14.44 4.16
N LEU A 430 7.88 -13.77 4.35
CA LEU A 430 7.08 -13.27 3.23
C LEU A 430 7.92 -12.38 2.32
N GLY A 431 8.76 -11.50 2.88
CA GLY A 431 9.67 -10.62 2.15
C GLY A 431 10.77 -11.35 1.40
N ARG A 432 11.36 -12.39 2.00
CA ARG A 432 12.37 -13.24 1.37
C ARG A 432 11.83 -13.94 0.12
N SER A 433 10.54 -14.28 0.13
CA SER A 433 9.86 -14.84 -1.06
C SER A 433 9.59 -13.80 -2.18
N ARG A 434 9.88 -12.51 -1.95
CA ARG A 434 9.63 -11.38 -2.87
C ARG A 434 10.91 -10.56 -3.16
N PRO A 435 12.02 -11.17 -3.59
CA PRO A 435 13.30 -10.48 -3.71
C PRO A 435 13.31 -9.38 -4.79
N CYS A 436 12.36 -9.38 -5.71
CA CYS A 436 12.33 -8.44 -6.84
C CYS A 436 11.93 -7.01 -6.45
N PHE A 437 11.34 -6.78 -5.27
CA PHE A 437 10.88 -5.45 -4.86
C PHE A 437 12.04 -4.44 -4.76
N ILE A 438 13.17 -4.87 -4.21
CA ILE A 438 14.40 -4.10 -4.16
C ILE A 438 15.29 -4.56 -5.32
N PRO A 439 15.53 -3.72 -6.34
CA PRO A 439 16.35 -4.13 -7.47
C PRO A 439 17.82 -4.25 -7.07
N ALA A 440 18.48 -5.34 -7.49
CA ALA A 440 19.92 -5.52 -7.26
C ALA A 440 20.78 -4.52 -8.05
N THR A 441 20.27 -4.03 -9.18
CA THR A 441 20.92 -3.01 -10.01
C THR A 441 19.93 -1.96 -10.48
N GLU A 442 20.40 -0.73 -10.64
CA GLU A 442 19.61 0.38 -11.13
C GLU A 442 20.43 1.19 -12.14
N LYS A 443 19.82 1.50 -13.29
CA LYS A 443 20.37 2.49 -14.22
C LYS A 443 19.75 3.83 -13.90
N TYR A 444 20.57 4.77 -13.46
CA TYR A 444 20.14 6.14 -13.16
C TYR A 444 21.18 7.10 -13.75
N ASP A 445 20.71 8.11 -14.50
CA ASP A 445 21.56 9.12 -15.16
C ASP A 445 22.72 8.52 -15.99
N GLY A 446 22.44 7.46 -16.74
CA GLY A 446 23.42 6.77 -17.57
C GLY A 446 24.45 5.89 -16.81
N MET A 447 24.50 5.95 -15.48
CA MET A 447 25.36 5.10 -14.64
C MET A 447 24.60 3.89 -14.08
N GLU A 448 25.26 2.73 -14.07
CA GLU A 448 24.73 1.52 -13.42
C GLU A 448 25.24 1.44 -11.99
N ARG A 449 24.32 1.48 -11.02
CA ARG A 449 24.59 1.30 -9.59
C ARG A 449 24.18 -0.11 -9.17
N ARG A 450 24.96 -0.71 -8.28
CA ARG A 450 24.67 -2.06 -7.74
C ARG A 450 24.46 -2.01 -6.24
N ALA A 451 23.50 -2.78 -5.76
CA ALA A 451 23.25 -2.99 -4.34
C ALA A 451 24.49 -3.65 -3.71
N LYS A 452 24.97 -3.08 -2.60
CA LYS A 452 26.08 -3.65 -1.84
C LYS A 452 25.61 -4.05 -0.44
N PRO A 453 26.01 -5.23 0.09
CA PRO A 453 25.77 -5.59 1.48
C PRO A 453 26.26 -4.49 2.43
N PHE A 454 25.42 -4.11 3.40
CA PHE A 454 25.68 -3.02 4.35
C PHE A 454 26.18 -1.74 3.66
N PHE A 455 25.63 -1.42 2.49
CA PHE A 455 25.96 -0.20 1.74
C PHE A 455 27.45 -0.11 1.36
N GLY A 456 28.12 -1.26 1.24
CA GLY A 456 29.54 -1.38 0.95
C GLY A 456 30.46 -1.40 2.17
N LEU A 457 29.93 -1.21 3.40
CA LEU A 457 30.75 -1.25 4.62
C LEU A 457 31.32 -2.64 4.92
N THR A 458 30.84 -3.70 4.28
CA THR A 458 31.47 -5.02 4.39
C THR A 458 32.71 -5.19 3.49
N GLU A 459 32.96 -4.26 2.57
CA GLU A 459 34.18 -4.28 1.76
C GLU A 459 35.37 -3.83 2.63
N PRO A 460 36.42 -4.65 2.83
CA PRO A 460 37.50 -4.33 3.78
C PRO A 460 38.16 -2.97 3.55
N THR A 461 38.38 -2.61 2.29
CA THR A 461 38.99 -1.32 1.90
C THR A 461 38.08 -0.15 2.24
N VAL A 462 36.77 -0.28 1.99
CA VAL A 462 35.76 0.72 2.33
C VAL A 462 35.62 0.83 3.85
N PHE A 463 35.56 -0.30 4.55
CA PHE A 463 35.41 -0.33 6.00
C PHE A 463 36.55 0.39 6.71
N LEU A 464 37.80 -0.03 6.46
CA LEU A 464 39.01 0.59 7.01
C LEU A 464 39.17 2.06 6.60
N GLN A 465 38.60 2.44 5.46
CA GLN A 465 38.64 3.82 4.99
C GLN A 465 37.85 4.78 5.89
N HIS A 466 36.81 4.29 6.57
CA HIS A 466 35.95 5.08 7.45
C HIS A 466 36.41 5.10 8.90
N PHE A 467 37.58 4.54 9.23
CA PHE A 467 38.10 4.63 10.59
C PHE A 467 38.74 6.01 10.82
N ASN A 468 38.41 6.64 11.95
CA ASN A 468 38.82 7.99 12.33
C ASN A 468 40.34 8.14 12.54
N ASN A 469 41.03 7.07 12.96
CA ASN A 469 42.45 7.08 13.26
C ASN A 469 43.14 5.76 12.86
N THR A 470 44.47 5.76 12.91
CA THR A 470 45.30 4.59 12.58
C THR A 470 45.24 3.52 13.67
N ASP A 471 45.13 3.92 14.94
CA ASP A 471 45.05 2.98 16.07
C ASP A 471 43.81 2.08 15.99
N GLY A 472 42.64 2.63 15.72
CA GLY A 472 41.41 1.87 15.53
C GLY A 472 41.50 0.88 14.37
N ARG A 473 42.22 1.23 13.28
CA ARG A 473 42.47 0.28 12.19
C ARG A 473 43.34 -0.89 12.66
N ILE A 474 44.39 -0.60 13.42
CA ILE A 474 45.28 -1.63 13.97
C ILE A 474 44.51 -2.54 14.92
N ASP A 475 43.71 -1.98 15.84
CA ASP A 475 42.94 -2.74 16.82
C ASP A 475 41.88 -3.62 16.14
N TYR A 476 41.23 -3.12 15.08
CA TYR A 476 40.34 -3.93 14.27
C TYR A 476 41.07 -5.08 13.57
N LEU A 477 42.23 -4.82 12.97
CA LEU A 477 43.01 -5.87 12.31
C LEU A 477 43.49 -6.93 13.31
N ARG A 478 43.84 -6.55 14.55
CA ARG A 478 44.14 -7.48 15.64
C ARG A 478 42.93 -8.32 16.05
N ARG A 479 41.77 -7.68 16.23
CA ARG A 479 40.50 -8.38 16.50
C ARG A 479 40.18 -9.39 15.40
N LEU A 480 40.35 -9.01 14.13
CA LEU A 480 40.14 -9.87 12.98
C LEU A 480 41.13 -11.04 12.96
N GLY A 481 42.42 -10.75 13.14
CA GLY A 481 43.49 -11.74 13.18
C GLY A 481 43.30 -12.76 14.30
N GLY A 482 42.84 -12.31 15.47
CA GLY A 482 42.53 -13.17 16.61
C GLY A 482 41.35 -14.12 16.41
N ARG A 483 40.50 -13.91 15.39
CA ARG A 483 39.46 -14.88 14.99
C ARG A 483 40.03 -16.01 14.11
N TRP A 484 41.24 -15.83 13.61
CA TRP A 484 41.88 -16.72 12.64
C TRP A 484 43.07 -17.43 13.30
N ASN A 485 42.78 -18.46 14.09
CA ASN A 485 43.81 -19.25 14.80
C ASN A 485 44.88 -19.81 13.86
N ILE A 486 44.56 -20.00 12.58
CA ILE A 486 45.52 -20.43 11.55
C ILE A 486 46.69 -19.44 11.35
N LEU A 487 46.54 -18.18 11.76
CA LEU A 487 47.60 -17.18 11.69
C LEU A 487 48.54 -17.22 12.89
N GLU A 488 48.15 -17.90 13.98
CA GLU A 488 48.97 -18.03 15.17
C GLU A 488 50.25 -18.80 14.85
N ASN A 489 51.38 -18.33 15.39
CA ASN A 489 52.72 -18.88 15.15
C ASN A 489 53.25 -18.79 13.70
N ARG A 490 52.58 -18.05 12.80
CA ARG A 490 52.97 -17.90 11.38
C ARG A 490 53.46 -16.50 11.01
N LEU A 491 53.95 -15.78 12.03
CA LEU A 491 54.56 -14.44 11.94
C LEU A 491 53.77 -13.39 11.12
N PRO A 492 52.44 -13.25 11.28
CA PRO A 492 51.69 -12.22 10.56
C PRO A 492 52.01 -10.80 11.07
N ILE A 493 52.09 -9.84 10.14
CA ILE A 493 52.46 -8.45 10.43
C ILE A 493 51.38 -7.51 9.90
N ILE A 494 51.02 -6.48 10.67
CA ILE A 494 50.20 -5.37 10.19
C ILE A 494 51.12 -4.32 9.58
N ARG A 495 50.87 -3.91 8.34
CA ARG A 495 51.49 -2.72 7.73
C ARG A 495 50.49 -1.58 7.69
N PHE A 496 50.90 -0.37 8.07
CA PHE A 496 50.08 0.83 8.05
C PHE A 496 50.88 2.09 7.62
N ASP A 497 50.18 3.19 7.34
CA ASP A 497 50.73 4.49 6.92
C ASP A 497 51.68 4.42 5.70
N PHE A 498 51.33 3.58 4.72
CA PHE A 498 52.13 3.38 3.51
C PHE A 498 52.01 4.56 2.52
N HIS A 499 53.14 5.13 2.11
CA HIS A 499 53.17 6.18 1.10
C HIS A 499 54.48 6.17 0.31
N TYR A 500 54.42 6.66 -0.94
CA TYR A 500 55.61 6.88 -1.76
C TYR A 500 56.18 8.27 -1.48
N THR A 501 57.44 8.35 -1.07
CA THR A 501 58.14 9.63 -0.85
C THR A 501 58.78 10.17 -2.12
N THR A 502 59.16 9.29 -3.06
CA THR A 502 59.58 9.61 -4.44
C THR A 502 59.15 8.51 -5.41
N SER A 503 59.43 8.66 -6.72
CA SER A 503 59.16 7.61 -7.73
C SER A 503 59.90 6.28 -7.48
N SER A 504 60.85 6.24 -6.54
CA SER A 504 61.67 5.06 -6.23
C SER A 504 61.78 4.73 -4.73
N ARG A 505 61.13 5.49 -3.83
CA ARG A 505 61.16 5.25 -2.38
C ARG A 505 59.76 5.21 -1.78
N ALA A 506 59.53 4.22 -0.92
CA ALA A 506 58.31 4.06 -0.16
C ALA A 506 58.63 3.93 1.33
N GLU A 507 57.78 4.52 2.16
CA GLU A 507 57.83 4.43 3.62
C GLU A 507 56.58 3.71 4.12
N ALA A 508 56.76 2.93 5.20
CA ALA A 508 55.72 2.18 5.85
C ALA A 508 56.02 2.00 7.34
N SER A 509 54.96 1.89 8.12
CA SER A 509 55.00 1.53 9.53
C SER A 509 54.43 0.12 9.70
N PHE A 510 54.88 -0.58 10.74
CA PHE A 510 54.52 -1.96 10.99
C PHE A 510 54.15 -2.18 12.45
N ALA A 511 53.28 -3.16 12.71
CA ALA A 511 52.87 -3.56 14.04
C ALA A 511 52.68 -5.08 14.11
N THR A 512 52.86 -5.66 15.31
CA THR A 512 52.53 -7.07 15.52
C THR A 512 51.01 -7.30 15.52
N LEU A 513 50.59 -8.39 14.86
CA LEU A 513 49.19 -8.85 14.89
C LEU A 513 48.87 -9.55 16.22
N PHE A 514 49.77 -10.39 16.71
CA PHE A 514 49.69 -11.06 18.01
C PHE A 514 50.73 -10.49 18.97
N PRO A 515 50.49 -10.51 20.29
CA PRO A 515 51.45 -9.99 21.24
C PRO A 515 52.68 -10.90 21.33
N THR A 516 53.85 -10.30 21.50
CA THR A 516 55.16 -10.94 21.62
C THR A 516 55.63 -10.93 23.08
N SER A 517 56.49 -11.89 23.45
CA SER A 517 57.04 -12.01 24.80
C SER A 517 58.16 -11.01 25.11
N ASP A 518 58.65 -10.29 24.11
CA ASP A 518 59.86 -9.45 24.19
C ASP A 518 59.50 -7.96 24.31
N CYS A 519 58.78 -7.60 25.38
CA CYS A 519 58.57 -6.19 25.69
C CYS A 519 59.78 -5.60 26.44
N HIS A 520 60.60 -4.78 25.77
CA HIS A 520 61.59 -3.97 26.46
C HIS A 520 60.92 -2.76 27.12
N ASP A 521 60.71 -2.83 28.43
CA ASP A 521 60.31 -1.66 29.24
C ASP A 521 61.53 -0.75 29.42
N THR A 522 61.41 0.53 29.07
CA THR A 522 62.53 1.49 29.14
C THR A 522 62.90 1.88 30.57
N ASP A 523 62.08 1.51 31.56
CA ASP A 523 62.36 1.73 32.97
C ASP A 523 62.62 0.40 33.67
N GLY A 524 63.89 0.12 33.92
CA GLY A 524 64.39 -1.15 34.46
C GLY A 524 63.92 -1.50 35.86
N GLN A 525 62.65 -1.89 36.03
CA GLN A 525 62.17 -2.57 37.23
C GLN A 525 61.19 -3.73 36.91
N SER A 526 61.65 -4.94 37.24
CA SER A 526 60.90 -6.19 37.42
C SER A 526 60.35 -6.91 36.19
N MET A 527 61.02 -8.03 35.82
CA MET A 527 60.51 -9.05 34.90
C MET A 527 59.18 -9.64 35.37
N ARG A 528 58.08 -9.14 34.81
CA ARG A 528 56.90 -9.96 34.52
C ARG A 528 56.84 -10.05 33.00
N GLN A 529 56.81 -11.27 32.47
CA GLN A 529 56.60 -11.51 31.03
C GLN A 529 55.20 -10.98 30.66
N HIS A 530 55.13 -9.71 30.30
CA HIS A 530 53.92 -9.09 29.81
C HIS A 530 53.92 -9.24 28.29
N LEU A 531 53.00 -10.05 27.78
CA LEU A 531 52.73 -10.12 26.34
C LEU A 531 52.33 -8.71 25.88
N CYS A 532 53.13 -8.09 25.01
CA CYS A 532 52.88 -6.74 24.50
C CYS A 532 52.84 -6.73 22.97
N HIS A 533 52.21 -5.70 22.40
CA HIS A 533 52.28 -5.48 20.96
C HIS A 533 53.36 -4.45 20.63
N GLU A 534 54.19 -4.75 19.64
CA GLU A 534 55.26 -3.86 19.17
C GLU A 534 54.86 -3.09 17.91
N ARG A 535 55.49 -1.92 17.72
CA ARG A 535 55.36 -1.08 16.52
C ARG A 535 56.74 -0.55 16.10
N TRP A 536 57.01 -0.51 14.79
CA TRP A 536 58.27 0.01 14.25
C TRP A 536 58.06 0.70 12.90
N ILE A 537 58.97 1.60 12.54
CA ILE A 537 58.93 2.43 11.32
C ILE A 537 60.18 2.13 10.49
N THR A 538 60.03 1.96 9.18
CA THR A 538 61.18 1.86 8.28
C THR A 538 61.40 3.16 7.53
N SER A 539 62.51 3.85 7.82
CA SER A 539 63.07 4.85 6.91
C SER A 539 63.82 4.12 5.79
N SER A 540 63.44 4.33 4.54
CA SER A 540 64.20 3.79 3.40
C SER A 540 65.67 4.26 3.47
N LEU A 541 66.62 3.34 3.68
CA LEU A 541 68.05 3.64 3.61
C LEU A 541 68.39 4.16 2.20
N PRO A 542 69.24 5.18 2.06
CA PRO A 542 69.60 5.73 0.76
C PRO A 542 70.37 4.71 -0.09
N ASN A 543 70.21 4.86 -1.41
CA ASN A 543 70.89 4.08 -2.44
C ASN A 543 72.42 4.01 -2.15
N PRO A 544 73.04 2.81 -2.07
CA PRO A 544 74.45 2.66 -1.68
C PRO A 544 75.47 3.36 -2.61
N ALA A 545 75.03 3.87 -3.77
CA ALA A 545 75.87 4.63 -4.70
C ALA A 545 76.20 6.08 -4.27
N SER A 546 75.73 6.56 -3.11
CA SER A 546 75.88 7.97 -2.69
C SER A 546 76.63 8.20 -1.37
N LEU A 547 77.32 7.20 -0.83
CA LEU A 547 77.92 7.26 0.52
C LEU A 547 79.46 7.13 0.47
N SER A 548 80.15 8.27 0.39
CA SER A 548 81.60 8.39 0.64
C SER A 548 81.85 9.51 1.65
N GLY A 549 81.62 9.21 2.92
CA GLY A 549 81.88 10.12 4.04
C GLY A 549 82.26 9.36 5.32
N PRO A 550 83.32 9.75 6.06
CA PRO A 550 83.82 8.99 7.23
C PRO A 550 82.93 9.07 8.49
N GLY A 551 81.82 9.82 8.45
CA GLY A 551 81.04 10.19 9.65
C GLY A 551 79.95 9.21 10.09
N MET A 552 79.85 8.01 9.53
CA MET A 552 78.73 7.09 9.79
C MET A 552 79.14 5.68 10.21
N ARG A 553 80.31 5.52 10.83
CA ARG A 553 80.67 4.27 11.54
C ARG A 553 80.12 4.20 12.97
N GLU A 554 79.62 5.30 13.53
CA GLU A 554 79.07 5.34 14.90
C GLU A 554 77.54 5.19 14.99
N LEU A 555 76.81 5.19 13.87
CA LEU A 555 75.35 4.99 13.84
C LEU A 555 74.91 3.58 13.42
N VAL A 556 75.85 2.75 12.94
CA VAL A 556 75.57 1.36 12.50
C VAL A 556 75.87 0.34 13.61
N SER A 557 76.56 0.72 14.68
CA SER A 557 76.92 -0.19 15.78
C SER A 557 75.87 -0.32 16.90
N ARG A 558 74.66 0.23 16.73
CA ARG A 558 73.57 0.13 17.73
C ARG A 558 72.30 -0.58 17.27
N ASN A 559 72.23 -1.09 16.03
CA ASN A 559 71.03 -1.71 15.47
C ASN A 559 71.33 -3.09 14.86
N GLU A 560 71.88 -4.03 15.65
CA GLU A 560 72.03 -5.42 15.21
C GLU A 560 70.71 -6.24 15.31
N ASP A 561 69.70 -5.72 16.04
CA ASP A 561 68.42 -6.38 16.27
C ASP A 561 67.22 -5.78 15.51
N VAL A 562 67.45 -4.90 14.53
CA VAL A 562 66.35 -4.23 13.81
C VAL A 562 65.97 -5.03 12.56
N ASP A 563 64.73 -5.51 12.52
CA ASP A 563 64.12 -6.09 11.32
C ASP A 563 64.29 -5.15 10.11
N ILE A 564 64.98 -5.62 9.07
CA ILE A 564 65.21 -4.83 7.85
C ILE A 564 64.15 -5.23 6.82
N PHE A 565 63.38 -4.24 6.34
CA PHE A 565 62.39 -4.43 5.27
C PHE A 565 62.89 -3.84 3.95
N SER A 566 62.77 -4.59 2.85
CA SER A 566 63.14 -4.19 1.49
C SER A 566 62.03 -4.48 0.48
N ASP A 567 62.14 -3.92 -0.74
CA ASP A 567 61.16 -4.11 -1.82
C ASP A 567 59.71 -3.80 -1.42
N ILE A 568 59.52 -2.75 -0.60
CA ILE A 568 58.20 -2.35 -0.12
C ILE A 568 57.39 -1.80 -1.31
N THR A 569 56.32 -2.51 -1.67
CA THR A 569 55.41 -2.15 -2.75
C THR A 569 53.96 -2.15 -2.26
N SER A 570 53.02 -1.70 -3.08
CA SER A 570 51.60 -1.84 -2.79
C SER A 570 51.10 -3.29 -2.72
N LEU A 571 51.91 -4.29 -3.10
CA LEU A 571 51.51 -5.71 -3.13
C LEU A 571 52.20 -6.57 -2.06
N GLY A 572 53.29 -6.08 -1.45
CA GLY A 572 54.06 -6.85 -0.48
C GLY A 572 55.38 -6.18 -0.10
N PHE A 573 56.20 -6.90 0.67
CA PHE A 573 57.55 -6.49 1.09
C PHE A 573 58.39 -7.73 1.42
N VAL A 574 59.70 -7.56 1.59
CA VAL A 574 60.61 -8.61 2.06
C VAL A 574 61.13 -8.22 3.44
N ARG A 575 60.93 -9.08 4.44
CA ARG A 575 61.51 -8.93 5.79
C ARG A 575 62.76 -9.80 5.90
N LYS A 576 63.83 -9.21 6.41
CA LYS A 576 65.07 -9.91 6.74
C LYS A 576 65.07 -10.26 8.23
N MET A 577 65.13 -11.54 8.55
CA MET A 577 65.15 -12.05 9.93
C MET A 577 66.57 -11.97 10.54
N PRO A 578 66.70 -12.07 11.88
CA PRO A 578 68.01 -12.04 12.57
C PRO A 578 68.99 -13.11 12.08
N ASP A 579 68.49 -14.26 11.60
CA ASP A 579 69.26 -15.35 11.01
C ASP A 579 69.69 -15.10 9.55
N ASN A 580 69.49 -13.87 9.04
CA ASN A 580 69.79 -13.43 7.67
C ASN A 580 68.87 -14.04 6.59
N THR A 581 67.81 -14.79 6.97
CA THR A 581 66.80 -15.29 6.03
C THR A 581 65.91 -14.16 5.51
N LYS A 582 65.49 -14.26 4.25
CA LYS A 582 64.61 -13.28 3.60
C LYS A 582 63.24 -13.91 3.37
N ILE A 583 62.23 -13.36 4.03
CA ILE A 583 60.85 -13.82 3.91
C ILE A 583 60.05 -12.80 3.12
N ARG A 584 59.41 -13.23 2.03
CA ARG A 584 58.50 -12.38 1.25
C ARG A 584 57.12 -12.40 1.89
N TYR A 585 56.57 -11.21 2.12
CA TYR A 585 55.24 -11.00 2.67
C TYR A 585 54.30 -10.49 1.59
N THR A 586 53.07 -11.01 1.58
CA THR A 586 52.00 -10.60 0.67
C THR A 586 50.75 -10.21 1.47
N LEU A 587 49.92 -9.35 0.88
CA LEU A 587 48.69 -8.88 1.53
C LEU A 587 47.72 -10.05 1.71
N PHE A 588 47.34 -10.32 2.96
CA PHE A 588 46.32 -11.30 3.31
C PHE A 588 44.93 -10.65 3.43
N TYR A 589 44.86 -9.49 4.09
CA TYR A 589 43.60 -8.77 4.30
C TYR A 589 43.83 -7.26 4.51
N GLY A 590 42.89 -6.41 4.08
CA GLY A 590 42.85 -4.99 4.40
C GLY A 590 43.05 -4.07 3.19
N ASP A 591 43.53 -2.85 3.43
CA ASP A 591 43.81 -1.83 2.41
C ASP A 591 45.32 -1.66 2.26
N ASN A 592 45.83 -1.90 1.05
CA ASN A 592 47.26 -1.82 0.77
C ASN A 592 47.87 -0.43 0.95
N LYS A 593 47.08 0.64 0.95
CA LYS A 593 47.54 2.02 1.16
C LYS A 593 47.40 2.46 2.62
N ARG A 594 46.40 1.96 3.34
CA ARG A 594 46.08 2.45 4.69
C ARG A 594 46.59 1.53 5.79
N ALA A 595 46.06 0.32 5.84
CA ALA A 595 46.40 -0.67 6.84
C ALA A 595 45.98 -2.07 6.35
N GLY A 596 46.84 -3.06 6.49
CA GLY A 596 46.52 -4.45 6.13
C GLY A 596 47.38 -5.47 6.86
N ILE A 597 46.87 -6.70 6.97
CA ILE A 597 47.56 -7.88 7.47
C ILE A 597 48.35 -8.50 6.32
N PHE A 598 49.63 -8.75 6.56
CA PHE A 598 50.55 -9.38 5.64
C PHE A 598 51.07 -10.68 6.25
N ILE A 599 51.16 -11.71 5.43
CA ILE A 599 51.65 -13.03 5.81
C ILE A 599 52.81 -13.46 4.91
N PRO A 600 53.69 -14.37 5.36
CA PRO A 600 54.71 -14.94 4.50
C PRO A 600 54.12 -15.72 3.31
N GLU A 601 54.68 -15.53 2.11
CA GLU A 601 54.17 -16.13 0.86
C GLU A 601 54.24 -17.67 0.84
N THR A 602 55.22 -18.24 1.54
CA THR A 602 55.50 -19.68 1.57
C THR A 602 54.68 -20.45 2.61
N GLU A 603 53.89 -19.78 3.44
CA GLU A 603 53.14 -20.42 4.52
C GLU A 603 51.95 -21.22 4.00
N THR A 604 51.77 -22.42 4.58
CA THR A 604 50.70 -23.36 4.23
C THR A 604 49.86 -23.71 5.43
N ASP A 605 48.56 -23.93 5.24
CA ASP A 605 47.68 -24.54 6.24
C ASP A 605 48.14 -25.96 6.62
N ASP A 606 47.49 -26.55 7.62
CA ASP A 606 47.82 -27.89 8.12
C ASP A 606 47.56 -28.99 7.05
N ALA A 607 46.86 -28.65 5.96
CA ALA A 607 46.60 -29.50 4.80
C ALA A 607 47.55 -29.26 3.62
N GLY A 608 48.54 -28.36 3.75
CA GLY A 608 49.52 -28.02 2.71
C GLY A 608 49.06 -26.99 1.68
N THR A 609 47.91 -26.34 1.88
CA THR A 609 47.37 -25.27 1.02
C THR A 609 48.01 -23.95 1.37
N ARG A 610 48.49 -23.17 0.38
CA ARG A 610 49.08 -21.86 0.66
C ARG A 610 48.06 -20.92 1.31
N LEU A 611 48.43 -20.29 2.42
CA LEU A 611 47.55 -19.36 3.14
C LEU A 611 47.10 -18.17 2.28
N THR A 612 47.94 -17.74 1.34
CA THR A 612 47.64 -16.69 0.36
C THR A 612 46.53 -17.06 -0.63
N THR A 613 46.18 -18.36 -0.72
CA THR A 613 45.10 -18.87 -1.57
C THR A 613 43.81 -19.14 -0.81
N LEU A 614 43.82 -19.01 0.52
CA LEU A 614 42.62 -19.13 1.34
C LEU A 614 41.69 -17.92 1.10
N PRO A 615 40.36 -18.10 1.23
CA PRO A 615 39.43 -17.00 1.13
C PRO A 615 39.76 -15.95 2.20
N SER A 616 39.95 -14.70 1.78
CA SER A 616 40.23 -13.60 2.69
C SER A 616 39.11 -13.46 3.73
N PRO A 617 39.42 -13.05 4.98
CA PRO A 617 38.41 -12.74 5.97
C PRO A 617 37.36 -11.77 5.42
N LYS A 618 36.10 -11.91 5.84
CA LYS A 618 35.02 -10.96 5.52
C LYS A 618 34.76 -10.07 6.72
N VAL A 619 34.32 -8.84 6.46
CA VAL A 619 33.78 -7.98 7.51
C VAL A 619 32.37 -8.47 7.83
N ASP A 620 32.10 -8.81 9.08
CA ASP A 620 30.79 -9.25 9.52
C ASP A 620 29.95 -8.07 10.05
N PRO A 621 28.62 -8.19 10.12
CA PRO A 621 27.76 -7.15 10.71
C PRO A 621 28.17 -6.77 12.14
N GLU A 622 28.69 -7.74 12.90
CA GLU A 622 29.18 -7.56 14.26
C GLU A 622 30.45 -6.70 14.33
N ASP A 623 31.28 -6.71 13.29
CA ASP A 623 32.45 -5.85 13.20
C ASP A 623 32.07 -4.38 13.04
N ILE A 624 31.01 -4.12 12.26
CA ILE A 624 30.41 -2.79 12.13
C ILE A 624 29.85 -2.35 13.49
N SER A 625 29.10 -3.22 14.16
CA SER A 625 28.57 -2.95 15.50
C SER A 625 29.66 -2.65 16.53
N TRP A 626 30.76 -3.40 16.51
CA TRP A 626 31.93 -3.15 17.36
C TRP A 626 32.55 -1.79 17.05
N ALA A 627 32.80 -1.48 15.78
CA ALA A 627 33.42 -0.21 15.41
C ALA A 627 32.55 1.02 15.75
N LEU A 628 31.22 0.86 15.78
CA LEU A 628 30.30 1.88 16.27
C LEU A 628 30.35 2.05 17.81
N GLU A 629 30.46 0.94 18.55
CA GLU A 629 30.52 0.93 20.02
C GLU A 629 31.76 1.63 20.56
N TYR A 630 32.89 1.52 19.86
CA TYR A 630 34.15 2.19 20.21
C TYR A 630 34.29 3.58 19.57
N GLU A 631 33.25 4.09 18.90
CA GLU A 631 33.21 5.40 18.24
C GLU A 631 34.36 5.65 17.25
N ILE A 632 34.89 4.59 16.63
CA ILE A 632 36.02 4.66 15.69
C ILE A 632 35.59 4.87 14.24
N LEU A 633 34.30 4.72 13.91
CA LEU A 633 33.76 4.96 12.57
C LEU A 633 33.38 6.43 12.35
N ASP A 634 33.91 7.03 11.27
CA ASP A 634 33.55 8.35 10.76
C ASP A 634 33.05 8.26 9.30
N ILE A 635 31.78 8.59 9.09
CA ILE A 635 31.05 8.43 7.82
C ILE A 635 30.75 9.80 7.18
N GLU A 636 31.11 10.90 7.83
CA GLU A 636 30.65 12.27 7.55
C GLU A 636 30.90 12.76 6.10
N HIS A 637 32.02 12.36 5.49
CA HIS A 637 32.47 12.96 4.23
C HIS A 637 32.24 12.10 2.97
N LYS A 638 31.59 10.94 3.08
CA LYS A 638 31.47 9.98 1.96
C LYS A 638 30.11 9.32 1.78
N PHE A 639 29.03 9.88 2.32
CA PHE A 639 27.66 9.36 2.08
C PHE A 639 27.29 9.19 0.60
N SER A 640 27.92 9.94 -0.31
CA SER A 640 27.75 9.76 -1.76
C SER A 640 28.12 8.35 -2.27
N CYS A 641 29.03 7.64 -1.58
CA CYS A 641 29.39 6.27 -1.94
C CYS A 641 28.38 5.21 -1.44
N MET A 642 27.46 5.59 -0.55
CA MET A 642 26.44 4.71 0.03
C MET A 642 25.09 4.79 -0.70
N VAL A 643 24.93 5.70 -1.68
CA VAL A 643 23.67 5.84 -2.44
C VAL A 643 23.58 4.77 -3.52
N ASP A 644 23.04 3.62 -3.15
CA ASP A 644 22.78 2.47 -4.01
C ASP A 644 21.25 2.26 -4.23
N PRO A 645 20.83 1.26 -5.01
CA PRO A 645 19.41 0.97 -5.22
C PRO A 645 18.65 0.62 -3.93
N VAL A 646 19.33 0.09 -2.90
CA VAL A 646 18.72 -0.25 -1.62
C VAL A 646 18.32 1.03 -0.90
N MET A 647 19.25 1.98 -0.76
CA MET A 647 18.97 3.29 -0.15
C MET A 647 17.87 4.04 -0.91
N SER A 648 17.95 4.04 -2.25
CA SER A 648 16.95 4.68 -3.10
C SER A 648 15.56 4.10 -2.85
N THR A 649 15.46 2.79 -2.67
CA THR A 649 14.18 2.09 -2.41
C THR A 649 13.62 2.45 -1.03
N PHE A 650 14.43 2.40 0.04
CA PHE A 650 13.96 2.72 1.38
C PHE A 650 13.58 4.17 1.54
N ALA A 651 14.36 5.09 0.97
CA ALA A 651 14.01 6.50 0.95
C ALA A 651 12.65 6.73 0.28
N LEU A 652 12.39 6.04 -0.82
CA LEU A 652 11.12 6.15 -1.55
C LEU A 652 9.94 5.53 -0.79
N VAL A 653 10.13 4.38 -0.14
CA VAL A 653 9.11 3.77 0.74
C VAL A 653 8.78 4.71 1.90
N ASP A 654 9.80 5.19 2.59
CA ASP A 654 9.67 6.15 3.69
C ASP A 654 8.93 7.42 3.24
N PHE A 655 9.33 7.97 2.10
CA PHE A 655 8.68 9.13 1.48
C PHE A 655 7.20 8.85 1.20
N SER A 656 6.89 7.68 0.65
CA SER A 656 5.53 7.27 0.28
C SER A 656 4.60 7.13 1.48
N PHE A 657 5.11 6.76 2.66
CA PHE A 657 4.30 6.67 3.88
C PHE A 657 3.66 8.01 4.27
N ALA A 658 4.23 9.15 3.84
CA ALA A 658 3.61 10.46 4.05
C ALA A 658 2.23 10.57 3.40
N ALA A 659 2.03 9.95 2.22
CA ALA A 659 0.73 9.93 1.54
C ALA A 659 -0.33 9.11 2.29
N PHE A 660 0.10 8.24 3.21
CA PHE A 660 -0.76 7.40 4.04
C PHE A 660 -0.99 7.97 5.44
N GLU A 661 -0.25 9.01 5.87
CA GLU A 661 -0.35 9.53 7.24
C GLU A 661 -1.77 9.93 7.63
N THR A 662 -2.56 10.43 6.67
CA THR A 662 -3.92 10.93 6.89
C THR A 662 -5.00 9.86 6.70
N LEU A 663 -4.64 8.64 6.27
CA LEU A 663 -5.57 7.53 6.11
C LEU A 663 -5.64 6.71 7.41
N PRO A 664 -6.84 6.35 7.91
CA PRO A 664 -7.02 5.73 9.21
C PRO A 664 -6.41 4.32 9.33
N GLU A 665 -6.51 3.48 8.29
CA GLU A 665 -6.04 2.08 8.34
C GLU A 665 -4.64 1.87 7.74
N ARG A 666 -4.12 2.84 6.96
CA ARG A 666 -2.78 2.83 6.34
C ARG A 666 -2.39 1.47 5.72
N LEU A 667 -3.33 0.85 5.00
CA LEU A 667 -3.16 -0.49 4.44
C LEU A 667 -2.55 -0.47 3.05
N ILE A 668 -1.58 -1.34 2.83
CA ILE A 668 -0.83 -1.55 1.59
C ILE A 668 -1.08 -2.97 1.08
N ARG A 669 -1.39 -3.13 -0.20
CA ARG A 669 -1.55 -4.46 -0.80
C ARG A 669 -0.23 -5.22 -0.92
N THR A 670 -0.21 -6.49 -0.53
CA THR A 670 0.97 -7.37 -0.64
C THR A 670 1.49 -7.53 -2.06
N GLU A 671 0.63 -7.47 -3.07
CA GLU A 671 1.04 -7.72 -4.45
C GLU A 671 1.87 -6.57 -5.04
N THR A 672 1.93 -5.42 -4.38
CA THR A 672 2.84 -4.31 -4.73
C THR A 672 4.30 -4.76 -4.67
N LEU A 673 4.63 -5.74 -3.81
CA LEU A 673 5.97 -6.31 -3.66
C LEU A 673 6.43 -7.14 -4.87
N ARG A 674 5.56 -7.41 -5.85
CA ARG A 674 5.89 -8.26 -7.01
C ARG A 674 6.66 -7.54 -8.10
N GLN A 675 6.81 -6.22 -8.02
CA GLN A 675 7.52 -5.41 -9.01
C GLN A 675 8.60 -4.55 -8.34
N PRO A 676 9.74 -4.29 -9.01
CA PRO A 676 10.77 -3.43 -8.46
C PRO A 676 10.28 -1.99 -8.33
N LEU A 677 10.33 -1.42 -7.11
CA LEU A 677 9.76 -0.11 -6.82
C LEU A 677 10.38 1.00 -7.68
N LEU A 678 11.70 0.96 -7.88
CA LEU A 678 12.44 1.98 -8.64
C LEU A 678 12.16 1.95 -10.16
N LYS A 679 11.47 0.92 -10.66
CA LYS A 679 11.08 0.85 -12.07
C LYS A 679 9.74 1.53 -12.37
N LEU A 680 9.01 1.93 -11.33
CA LEU A 680 7.70 2.56 -11.47
C LEU A 680 7.81 3.98 -12.01
N THR A 681 6.79 4.40 -12.76
CA THR A 681 6.77 5.73 -13.40
C THR A 681 6.68 6.85 -12.37
N TRP A 682 5.85 6.70 -11.33
CA TRP A 682 5.74 7.71 -10.26
C TRP A 682 6.99 7.79 -9.37
N ALA A 683 7.70 6.66 -9.24
CA ALA A 683 8.91 6.55 -8.42
C ALA A 683 10.02 7.47 -8.94
N ARG A 684 10.23 7.53 -10.26
CA ARG A 684 11.29 8.33 -10.89
C ARG A 684 11.16 9.82 -10.58
N LYS A 685 9.96 10.39 -10.75
CA LYS A 685 9.70 11.80 -10.41
C LYS A 685 9.97 12.07 -8.92
N SER A 686 9.56 11.15 -8.06
CA SER A 686 9.77 11.26 -6.62
C SER A 686 11.27 11.19 -6.27
N GLN A 687 12.05 10.34 -6.95
CA GLN A 687 13.50 10.30 -6.82
C GLN A 687 14.16 11.62 -7.24
N ASP A 688 13.72 12.22 -8.35
CA ASP A 688 14.24 13.51 -8.80
C ASP A 688 13.96 14.60 -7.76
N LEU A 689 12.74 14.64 -7.19
CA LEU A 689 12.36 15.55 -6.11
C LEU A 689 13.21 15.37 -4.84
N MET A 690 13.54 14.13 -4.48
CA MET A 690 14.39 13.82 -3.31
C MET A 690 15.85 14.27 -3.50
N ARG A 691 16.29 14.59 -4.74
CA ARG A 691 17.67 14.96 -5.08
C ARG A 691 17.90 16.45 -5.37
N ILE A 692 16.86 17.29 -5.45
CA ILE A 692 17.02 18.74 -5.67
C ILE A 692 17.76 19.38 -4.47
N HIS A 693 18.99 19.85 -4.68
CA HIS A 693 19.94 20.34 -3.67
C HIS A 693 19.78 21.83 -3.29
N THR A 694 19.59 22.15 -2.00
CA THR A 694 20.26 23.19 -1.15
C THR A 694 19.48 23.46 0.15
N ILE A 695 20.21 23.67 1.27
CA ILE A 695 19.75 23.89 2.67
C ILE A 695 18.44 24.72 2.80
N LYS A 696 18.31 25.83 2.07
CA LYS A 696 17.13 26.73 2.15
C LYS A 696 15.83 26.13 1.59
N GLN A 697 15.89 25.07 0.78
CA GLN A 697 14.70 24.40 0.25
C GLN A 697 14.21 23.24 1.14
N TRP A 698 14.99 22.86 2.17
CA TRP A 698 14.71 21.71 3.05
C TRP A 698 13.74 22.01 4.19
N SER A 699 13.88 23.17 4.84
CA SER A 699 12.86 23.65 5.78
C SER A 699 11.49 23.69 5.10
N ASN A 700 11.47 24.04 3.80
CA ASN A 700 10.28 24.03 2.96
C ASN A 700 9.87 22.59 2.58
N MET A 701 10.79 21.64 2.37
CA MET A 701 10.45 20.24 2.04
C MET A 701 9.86 19.44 3.18
N TRP A 702 10.25 19.65 4.44
CA TRP A 702 9.61 18.99 5.59
C TRP A 702 8.16 19.47 5.75
N THR A 703 7.91 20.76 5.51
CA THR A 703 6.54 21.28 5.27
C THR A 703 5.90 20.71 3.99
N ARG A 704 6.65 20.48 2.90
CA ARG A 704 6.11 19.86 1.67
C ARG A 704 5.84 18.37 1.78
N ARG A 705 6.47 17.63 2.70
CA ARG A 705 6.11 16.24 2.98
C ARG A 705 4.68 16.17 3.51
N LYS A 706 4.27 17.20 4.26
CA LYS A 706 2.87 17.46 4.64
C LYS A 706 2.02 18.09 3.53
N SER A 707 2.61 18.49 2.40
CA SER A 707 1.95 19.22 1.30
C SER A 707 2.35 18.70 -0.10
N LEU A 708 2.50 17.38 -0.26
CA LEU A 708 2.74 16.78 -1.58
C LEU A 708 1.63 17.23 -2.53
N PRO A 709 1.94 17.57 -3.81
CA PRO A 709 0.88 17.85 -4.77
C PRO A 709 -0.14 16.71 -4.79
N ILE A 710 -1.42 17.04 -4.87
CA ILE A 710 -2.53 16.07 -4.87
C ILE A 710 -2.29 14.93 -5.87
N VAL A 711 -1.79 15.26 -7.06
CA VAL A 711 -1.45 14.30 -8.12
C VAL A 711 -0.38 13.30 -7.68
N ASP A 712 0.67 13.76 -6.99
CA ASP A 712 1.76 12.87 -6.54
C ASP A 712 1.30 11.94 -5.42
N GLN A 713 0.48 12.45 -4.49
CA GLN A 713 -0.16 11.62 -3.45
C GLN A 713 -1.07 10.56 -4.09
N LEU A 714 -1.88 10.93 -5.09
CA LEU A 714 -2.76 10.01 -5.80
C LEU A 714 -1.98 8.94 -6.56
N SER A 715 -0.85 9.25 -7.20
CA SER A 715 -0.01 8.23 -7.85
C SER A 715 0.50 7.20 -6.83
N ILE A 716 0.97 7.65 -5.67
CA ILE A 716 1.45 6.78 -4.58
C ILE A 716 0.30 5.90 -4.05
N ILE A 717 -0.84 6.50 -3.70
CA ILE A 717 -2.01 5.80 -3.17
C ILE A 717 -2.54 4.79 -4.21
N SER A 718 -2.60 5.18 -5.49
CA SER A 718 -3.04 4.31 -6.58
C SER A 718 -2.22 3.04 -6.69
N TYR A 719 -0.90 3.15 -6.50
CA TYR A 719 -0.02 2.01 -6.52
C TYR A 719 -0.20 1.13 -5.29
N PHE A 720 -0.11 1.69 -4.09
CA PHE A 720 -0.11 0.90 -2.86
C PHE A 720 -1.50 0.35 -2.47
N ALA A 721 -2.59 1.07 -2.80
CA ALA A 721 -3.97 0.61 -2.55
C ALA A 721 -4.59 -0.13 -3.73
N GLY A 722 -4.14 0.14 -4.97
CA GLY A 722 -4.76 -0.36 -6.21
C GLY A 722 -3.85 -1.16 -7.15
N ARG A 723 -2.52 -1.15 -6.94
CA ARG A 723 -1.48 -1.72 -7.82
C ARG A 723 -1.34 -1.04 -9.18
N TRP A 724 -1.80 0.21 -9.30
CA TRP A 724 -1.72 0.98 -10.54
C TRP A 724 -0.59 2.00 -10.50
N ASP A 725 0.32 1.89 -11.46
CA ASP A 725 1.43 2.82 -11.67
C ASP A 725 0.99 3.94 -12.62
N PHE A 726 0.80 5.15 -12.09
CA PHE A 726 0.44 6.34 -12.86
C PHE A 726 1.55 7.38 -12.80
N GLY A 727 2.01 7.82 -13.97
CA GLY A 727 2.99 8.88 -14.13
C GLY A 727 2.39 10.29 -14.03
N ALA A 728 3.25 11.30 -14.08
CA ALA A 728 2.93 12.70 -13.85
C ALA A 728 1.96 13.36 -14.85
N GLY A 729 1.60 12.67 -15.94
CA GLY A 729 0.59 13.11 -16.91
C GLY A 729 -0.65 12.22 -16.97
N ASP A 730 -0.68 11.12 -16.21
CA ASP A 730 -1.79 10.18 -16.27
C ASP A 730 -2.99 10.63 -15.42
N ILE A 731 -2.75 11.43 -14.39
CA ILE A 731 -3.77 11.89 -13.45
C ILE A 731 -4.12 13.34 -13.79
N ALA A 732 -5.40 13.60 -14.04
CA ALA A 732 -5.89 14.95 -14.31
C ALA A 732 -5.77 15.83 -13.06
N SER A 733 -5.46 17.13 -13.24
CA SER A 733 -5.33 18.09 -12.13
C SER A 733 -6.63 18.25 -11.33
N ASN A 734 -7.78 18.00 -11.96
CA ASN A 734 -9.10 18.07 -11.34
C ASN A 734 -9.61 16.70 -10.82
N THR A 735 -8.69 15.78 -10.52
CA THR A 735 -9.05 14.49 -9.91
C THR A 735 -9.57 14.68 -8.49
N MET A 736 -10.75 14.14 -8.20
CA MET A 736 -11.49 14.33 -6.96
C MET A 736 -11.33 13.16 -5.98
N GLY A 737 -10.83 12.01 -6.45
CA GLY A 737 -10.53 10.89 -5.57
C GLY A 737 -10.47 9.54 -6.28
N ILE A 738 -10.39 8.50 -5.47
CA ILE A 738 -10.30 7.10 -5.87
C ILE A 738 -11.35 6.30 -5.09
N SER A 739 -12.04 5.38 -5.77
CA SER A 739 -12.89 4.34 -5.19
C SER A 739 -12.23 2.98 -5.40
N VAL A 740 -12.00 2.23 -4.31
CA VAL A 740 -11.42 0.88 -4.36
C VAL A 740 -11.98 0.02 -3.23
N GLY A 741 -12.68 -1.07 -3.59
CA GLY A 741 -13.32 -1.95 -2.60
C GLY A 741 -14.39 -1.20 -1.81
N ASP A 742 -14.28 -1.19 -0.48
CA ASP A 742 -15.18 -0.49 0.45
C ASP A 742 -14.75 0.95 0.78
N SER A 743 -13.77 1.48 0.04
CA SER A 743 -13.07 2.72 0.39
C SER A 743 -13.21 3.78 -0.69
N LEU A 744 -13.70 4.96 -0.28
CA LEU A 744 -13.58 6.22 -1.03
C LEU A 744 -12.45 7.04 -0.42
N ILE A 745 -11.42 7.33 -1.21
CA ILE A 745 -10.26 8.13 -0.79
C ILE A 745 -10.32 9.46 -1.53
N VAL A 746 -10.62 10.53 -0.80
CA VAL A 746 -10.89 11.86 -1.36
C VAL A 746 -10.08 12.94 -0.64
N PRO A 747 -9.72 14.06 -1.31
CA PRO A 747 -9.12 15.20 -0.65
C PRO A 747 -10.03 15.75 0.45
N SER A 748 -9.45 16.01 1.62
CA SER A 748 -10.12 16.62 2.78
C SER A 748 -10.81 17.95 2.47
N GLN A 749 -10.32 18.69 1.48
CA GLN A 749 -10.92 19.95 1.01
C GLN A 749 -12.34 19.77 0.46
N LEU A 750 -12.70 18.58 -0.01
CA LEU A 750 -14.06 18.28 -0.48
C LEU A 750 -15.05 17.95 0.67
N LEU A 751 -14.54 17.81 1.89
CA LEU A 751 -15.30 17.36 3.06
C LEU A 751 -15.45 18.42 4.15
N ASN A 752 -14.86 19.60 3.96
CA ASN A 752 -14.81 20.64 4.98
C ASN A 752 -15.31 21.98 4.44
N ASP A 753 -15.70 22.84 5.37
CA ASP A 753 -15.97 24.24 5.07
C ASP A 753 -14.74 24.87 4.39
N PRO A 754 -14.90 25.54 3.23
CA PRO A 754 -13.77 26.18 2.56
C PRO A 754 -13.11 27.25 3.45
N LEU A 755 -13.78 27.84 4.44
CA LEU A 755 -13.18 28.72 5.46
C LEU A 755 -12.07 28.02 6.26
N LEU A 756 -12.27 26.74 6.58
CA LEU A 756 -11.36 25.92 7.38
C LEU A 756 -10.29 25.24 6.53
N SER A 757 -10.23 25.55 5.22
CA SER A 757 -9.36 24.87 4.26
C SER A 757 -7.96 24.70 4.82
N PRO A 758 -7.49 23.46 5.03
CA PRO A 758 -6.17 23.24 5.58
C PRO A 758 -5.13 23.83 4.65
N SER A 759 -4.06 24.40 5.22
CA SER A 759 -2.92 24.94 4.47
C SER A 759 -2.23 23.89 3.59
N CYS A 760 -2.54 22.61 3.76
CA CYS A 760 -2.04 21.49 2.97
C CYS A 760 -3.15 20.48 2.64
N PRO A 761 -3.27 20.04 1.38
CA PRO A 761 -4.25 19.04 0.98
C PRO A 761 -3.87 17.65 1.52
N SER A 762 -4.72 17.09 2.38
CA SER A 762 -4.63 15.71 2.88
C SER A 762 -5.75 14.83 2.32
N PHE A 763 -5.57 13.51 2.29
CA PHE A 763 -6.61 12.56 1.89
C PHE A 763 -7.32 11.92 3.08
N ILE A 764 -8.63 11.75 2.97
CA ILE A 764 -9.47 11.08 3.96
C ILE A 764 -10.06 9.83 3.31
N ARG A 765 -10.04 8.70 4.03
CA ARG A 765 -10.79 7.51 3.68
C ARG A 765 -12.20 7.62 4.27
N ILE A 766 -13.20 7.47 3.43
CA ILE A 766 -14.60 7.32 3.79
C ILE A 766 -15.00 5.87 3.52
N LEU A 767 -15.69 5.25 4.47
CA LEU A 767 -16.35 3.96 4.23
C LEU A 767 -17.44 4.16 3.18
N GLY A 768 -17.30 3.52 2.04
CA GLY A 768 -18.19 3.69 0.90
C GLY A 768 -17.48 3.42 -0.43
N ASN A 769 -18.26 3.35 -1.50
CA ASN A 769 -17.77 3.20 -2.86
C ASN A 769 -18.81 3.77 -3.84
N ILE A 770 -18.39 4.01 -5.10
CA ILE A 770 -19.27 4.53 -6.16
C ILE A 770 -20.03 3.44 -6.95
N GLY A 771 -20.02 2.19 -6.48
CA GLY A 771 -20.69 1.06 -7.13
C GLY A 771 -20.05 0.59 -8.45
N GLN A 772 -18.82 1.01 -8.74
CA GLN A 772 -18.07 0.57 -9.93
C GLN A 772 -17.13 -0.60 -9.58
N PRO A 773 -16.92 -1.56 -10.50
CA PRO A 773 -16.00 -2.67 -10.28
C PRO A 773 -14.53 -2.22 -10.34
N GLY A 774 -13.69 -2.81 -9.49
CA GLY A 774 -12.24 -2.63 -9.52
C GLY A 774 -11.76 -1.30 -8.92
N PHE A 775 -10.72 -0.73 -9.52
CA PHE A 775 -10.17 0.56 -9.13
C PHE A 775 -10.78 1.66 -10.01
N THR A 776 -11.42 2.66 -9.42
CA THR A 776 -11.95 3.80 -10.18
C THR A 776 -11.35 5.11 -9.68
N MET A 777 -10.72 5.86 -10.56
CA MET A 777 -10.33 7.24 -10.34
C MET A 777 -11.40 8.14 -10.95
N PHE A 778 -11.89 9.12 -10.20
CA PHE A 778 -12.91 10.03 -10.69
C PHE A 778 -12.44 11.49 -10.61
N SER A 779 -12.70 12.23 -11.68
CA SER A 779 -12.28 13.62 -11.86
C SER A 779 -13.49 14.49 -12.16
N SER A 780 -13.41 15.78 -11.88
CA SER A 780 -14.45 16.73 -12.30
C SER A 780 -14.53 16.80 -13.83
N VAL A 781 -15.68 17.21 -14.37
CA VAL A 781 -15.87 17.42 -15.81
C VAL A 781 -15.00 18.58 -16.27
N LYS A 782 -14.32 18.43 -17.41
CA LYS A 782 -13.36 19.43 -17.94
C LYS A 782 -14.01 20.75 -18.37
N SER A 783 -15.27 20.71 -18.78
CA SER A 783 -16.03 21.88 -19.26
C SER A 783 -17.40 21.92 -18.57
N PRO A 784 -17.46 22.37 -17.30
CA PRO A 784 -18.71 22.47 -16.56
C PRO A 784 -19.68 23.45 -17.26
N MET A 785 -20.94 23.07 -17.42
CA MET A 785 -21.94 23.91 -18.08
C MET A 785 -22.56 24.88 -17.07
N VAL A 786 -22.67 26.14 -17.47
CA VAL A 786 -23.46 27.16 -16.78
C VAL A 786 -24.54 27.60 -17.76
N PRO A 787 -25.81 27.78 -17.32
CA PRO A 787 -26.88 28.28 -18.19
C PRO A 787 -26.46 29.54 -18.95
N PRO A 788 -26.81 29.68 -20.25
CA PRO A 788 -26.66 30.95 -20.94
C PRO A 788 -27.54 32.00 -20.26
N VAL A 789 -27.04 33.24 -20.16
CA VAL A 789 -27.80 34.37 -19.61
C VAL A 789 -29.04 34.59 -20.48
N ASP A 790 -30.23 34.31 -19.95
CA ASP A 790 -31.50 34.47 -20.65
C ASP A 790 -32.01 35.91 -20.51
N ASP A 791 -31.72 36.75 -21.49
CA ASP A 791 -32.14 38.16 -21.56
C ASP A 791 -33.68 38.34 -21.57
N SER A 792 -34.46 37.27 -21.74
CA SER A 792 -35.93 37.33 -21.80
C SER A 792 -36.63 37.24 -20.43
N ARG A 793 -35.92 36.91 -19.36
CA ARG A 793 -36.45 36.84 -17.98
C ARG A 793 -36.23 38.13 -17.20
N TRP A 794 -36.70 39.26 -17.72
CA TRP A 794 -36.77 40.48 -16.94
C TRP A 794 -37.91 40.37 -15.90
N ARG A 795 -37.57 40.17 -14.63
CA ARG A 795 -38.44 40.54 -13.51
C ARG A 795 -37.82 41.73 -12.81
N VAL A 796 -38.64 42.71 -12.46
CA VAL A 796 -38.23 43.93 -11.74
C VAL A 796 -37.43 43.53 -10.50
N LYS A 797 -36.10 43.77 -10.52
CA LYS A 797 -35.19 43.56 -9.39
C LYS A 797 -35.65 44.40 -8.21
N ASN A 798 -36.13 43.75 -7.16
CA ASN A 798 -36.28 44.35 -5.84
C ASN A 798 -35.23 43.71 -4.95
N THR A 799 -33.99 44.18 -5.03
CA THR A 799 -32.87 43.68 -4.23
C THR A 799 -32.95 44.29 -2.82
N PRO A 800 -33.26 43.51 -1.76
CA PRO A 800 -33.31 44.06 -0.41
C PRO A 800 -31.91 44.42 0.12
N LYS A 801 -31.84 45.44 0.97
CA LYS A 801 -30.59 45.82 1.68
C LYS A 801 -30.27 44.76 2.74
N PHE A 802 -29.00 44.34 2.83
CA PHE A 802 -28.51 43.36 3.80
C PHE A 802 -28.87 43.74 5.26
N ASP A 803 -29.72 42.94 5.91
CA ASP A 803 -30.34 43.16 7.23
C ASP A 803 -29.62 42.54 8.43
N ARG A 804 -28.39 42.04 8.25
CA ARG A 804 -27.43 41.68 9.33
C ARG A 804 -27.73 40.40 10.13
N LYS A 805 -28.61 39.51 9.67
CA LYS A 805 -28.91 38.23 10.36
C LYS A 805 -28.22 37.00 9.72
N PRO A 806 -27.75 36.02 10.52
CA PRO A 806 -27.22 34.75 10.04
C PRO A 806 -28.36 33.77 9.70
N GLU A 807 -28.66 33.59 8.42
CA GLU A 807 -29.74 32.69 7.94
C GLU A 807 -29.25 31.84 6.74
N ASP A 808 -29.74 30.59 6.66
CA ASP A 808 -29.38 29.56 5.67
C ASP A 808 -30.56 29.27 4.71
N GLY A 809 -30.31 29.13 3.40
CA GLY A 809 -31.35 29.07 2.35
C GLY A 809 -31.19 28.00 1.26
N LEU A 810 -30.15 27.16 1.27
CA LEU A 810 -29.79 26.31 0.11
C LEU A 810 -29.58 24.82 0.51
N GLY A 811 -29.94 23.88 -0.38
CA GLY A 811 -29.76 22.43 -0.13
C GLY A 811 -29.55 21.60 -1.41
N ASP A 812 -28.83 20.46 -1.29
CA ASP A 812 -28.20 19.73 -2.41
C ASP A 812 -28.53 18.23 -2.50
N GLN A 813 -28.48 17.64 -3.72
CA GLN A 813 -28.27 16.21 -4.02
C GLN A 813 -27.73 15.98 -5.46
N LEU A 814 -26.88 14.96 -5.66
CA LEU A 814 -26.15 14.66 -6.91
C LEU A 814 -26.23 13.19 -7.37
N GLY A 815 -26.17 12.95 -8.70
CA GLY A 815 -25.95 11.62 -9.28
C GLY A 815 -25.61 11.65 -10.77
N GLU A 816 -24.91 10.60 -11.27
CA GLU A 816 -25.06 10.04 -12.64
C GLU A 816 -24.25 8.73 -12.90
N GLN A 817 -24.29 8.25 -14.16
CA GLN A 817 -24.08 6.89 -14.76
C GLN A 817 -22.73 6.66 -15.49
N GLY A 818 -22.38 5.38 -15.80
CA GLY A 818 -21.81 4.98 -17.12
C GLY A 818 -20.49 4.17 -17.23
N ASN A 819 -20.59 2.83 -17.33
CA ASN A 819 -19.84 1.76 -18.07
C ASN A 819 -18.31 1.67 -18.40
N GLN A 820 -17.89 0.39 -18.53
CA GLN A 820 -16.71 -0.30 -19.12
C GLN A 820 -15.61 -0.91 -18.20
N ASP A 821 -15.27 -2.16 -18.57
CA ASP A 821 -14.53 -3.18 -17.82
C ASP A 821 -13.01 -2.97 -17.94
N SER A 822 -12.54 -1.95 -17.25
CA SER A 822 -11.13 -1.67 -17.05
C SER A 822 -10.84 -1.87 -15.57
N GLN A 823 -9.86 -2.72 -15.23
CA GLN A 823 -9.50 -2.95 -13.83
C GLN A 823 -9.03 -1.65 -13.13
N CYS A 824 -8.62 -0.67 -13.94
CA CYS A 824 -8.52 0.74 -13.61
C CYS A 824 -9.42 1.53 -14.56
N LYS A 825 -10.46 2.18 -14.02
CA LYS A 825 -11.33 3.09 -14.74
C LYS A 825 -11.03 4.53 -14.38
N LYS A 826 -10.95 5.41 -15.38
CA LYS A 826 -10.98 6.87 -15.18
C LYS A 826 -12.35 7.36 -15.57
N MET A 827 -13.02 8.05 -14.66
CA MET A 827 -14.38 8.56 -14.87
C MET A 827 -14.40 10.06 -14.67
N GLU A 828 -15.17 10.75 -15.50
CA GLU A 828 -15.60 12.11 -15.19
C GLU A 828 -16.87 12.00 -14.33
N ALA A 829 -16.90 12.75 -13.24
CA ALA A 829 -18.01 12.85 -12.33
C ALA A 829 -18.55 14.27 -12.41
N LEU A 830 -19.81 14.39 -12.85
CA LEU A 830 -20.52 15.64 -12.91
C LEU A 830 -20.89 16.07 -11.49
N ILE A 831 -20.36 17.21 -11.05
CA ILE A 831 -20.81 17.89 -9.84
C ILE A 831 -21.65 19.06 -10.27
N SER A 832 -22.92 19.01 -9.91
CA SER A 832 -23.92 20.05 -10.21
C SER A 832 -24.50 20.61 -8.94
N ILE A 833 -24.73 21.92 -8.96
CA ILE A 833 -25.50 22.62 -7.94
C ILE A 833 -26.97 22.48 -8.31
N ARG A 834 -27.80 22.10 -7.33
CA ARG A 834 -29.25 21.97 -7.55
C ARG A 834 -30.01 22.67 -6.44
N GLU A 835 -31.01 23.46 -6.78
CA GLU A 835 -31.91 24.07 -5.82
C GLU A 835 -33.29 23.40 -5.91
N LYS A 836 -33.73 22.74 -4.83
CA LYS A 836 -35.03 22.04 -4.78
C LYS A 836 -35.25 21.11 -5.98
N GLY A 837 -34.19 20.44 -6.43
CA GLY A 837 -34.18 19.52 -7.58
C GLY A 837 -33.97 20.18 -8.96
N LYS A 838 -34.04 21.50 -9.06
CA LYS A 838 -33.75 22.27 -10.29
C LYS A 838 -32.23 22.43 -10.46
N TRP A 839 -31.72 22.13 -11.65
CA TRP A 839 -30.29 22.31 -11.98
C TRP A 839 -29.93 23.80 -12.11
N ILE A 840 -28.84 24.20 -11.45
CA ILE A 840 -28.28 25.58 -11.45
C ILE A 840 -27.04 25.65 -12.33
N GLY A 841 -26.15 24.67 -12.24
CA GLY A 841 -24.94 24.66 -13.05
C GLY A 841 -23.94 23.64 -12.52
N ASP A 842 -22.97 23.30 -13.36
CA ASP A 842 -21.91 22.37 -13.00
C ASP A 842 -20.70 23.13 -12.46
N VAL A 843 -19.96 22.51 -11.54
CA VAL A 843 -18.80 23.12 -10.89
C VAL A 843 -17.62 22.17 -10.78
N ASP A 844 -16.43 22.67 -11.09
CA ASP A 844 -15.17 22.00 -10.74
C ASP A 844 -14.66 22.50 -9.39
N ILE A 845 -15.07 21.81 -8.31
CA ILE A 845 -14.72 22.22 -6.94
C ILE A 845 -13.20 22.28 -6.74
N ILE A 846 -12.44 21.32 -7.29
CA ILE A 846 -10.99 21.23 -7.07
C ILE A 846 -10.27 22.40 -7.74
N MET A 847 -10.59 22.69 -9.01
CA MET A 847 -10.02 23.83 -9.73
C MET A 847 -10.48 25.16 -9.14
N ALA A 848 -11.73 25.23 -8.70
CA ALA A 848 -12.27 26.43 -8.09
C ALA A 848 -11.58 26.78 -6.77
N LEU A 849 -11.39 25.81 -5.86
CA LEU A 849 -10.69 26.01 -4.59
C LEU A 849 -9.21 26.35 -4.75
N GLN A 850 -8.60 26.02 -5.89
CA GLN A 850 -7.23 26.39 -6.23
C GLN A 850 -7.12 27.80 -6.87
N SER A 851 -8.24 28.51 -7.03
CA SER A 851 -8.26 29.83 -7.66
C SER A 851 -7.50 30.87 -6.83
N PRO A 852 -6.60 31.68 -7.45
CA PRO A 852 -5.86 32.72 -6.74
C PRO A 852 -6.75 33.89 -6.27
N LYS A 853 -8.02 33.91 -6.68
CA LYS A 853 -9.00 34.93 -6.29
C LYS A 853 -9.67 34.64 -4.94
N ILE A 854 -9.50 33.44 -4.38
CA ILE A 854 -10.07 33.07 -3.08
C ILE A 854 -9.19 33.61 -1.95
N TYR A 855 -9.81 34.27 -0.99
CA TYR A 855 -9.16 34.82 0.19
C TYR A 855 -9.91 34.40 1.46
N HIS A 856 -9.19 33.84 2.42
CA HIS A 856 -9.75 33.47 3.72
C HIS A 856 -9.56 34.63 4.68
N LEU A 857 -10.66 35.20 5.17
CA LEU A 857 -10.58 36.25 6.19
C LEU A 857 -10.26 35.61 7.54
N GLY A 858 -9.12 35.95 8.12
CA GLY A 858 -8.73 35.44 9.44
C GLY A 858 -9.69 35.90 10.54
N SER A 859 -9.74 35.16 11.66
CA SER A 859 -10.52 35.56 12.83
C SER A 859 -10.12 36.97 13.28
N PRO A 860 -11.07 37.90 13.44
CA PRO A 860 -10.74 39.25 13.85
C PRO A 860 -10.07 39.22 15.23
N GLY A 861 -8.95 39.94 15.37
CA GLY A 861 -8.41 40.27 16.70
C GLY A 861 -9.45 41.06 17.51
N ALA A 862 -9.34 41.03 18.84
CA ALA A 862 -10.24 41.79 19.71
C ALA A 862 -10.21 43.29 19.33
N CYS A 863 -11.27 43.76 18.69
CA CYS A 863 -11.46 45.17 18.36
C CYS A 863 -12.57 45.73 19.28
N GLY A 864 -12.47 47.00 19.67
CA GLY A 864 -13.47 47.66 20.53
C GLY A 864 -14.78 48.02 19.81
N HIS A 865 -15.04 47.43 18.64
CA HIS A 865 -16.25 47.65 17.86
C HIS A 865 -17.26 46.54 18.12
N ASP A 866 -18.55 46.87 18.08
CA ASP A 866 -19.60 45.87 18.13
C ASP A 866 -19.45 44.87 16.98
N ILE A 867 -19.35 43.58 17.33
CA ILE A 867 -19.39 42.47 16.38
C ILE A 867 -20.76 42.52 15.69
N GLY A 868 -20.78 42.74 14.37
CA GLY A 868 -22.02 42.98 13.60
C GLY A 868 -22.41 44.44 13.35
N GLY A 869 -21.59 45.42 13.74
CA GLY A 869 -21.78 46.83 13.37
C GLY A 869 -21.85 47.05 11.84
N PRO A 870 -22.53 48.11 11.35
CA PRO A 870 -22.73 48.33 9.92
C PRO A 870 -21.39 48.53 9.18
N PRO A 871 -21.26 48.03 7.93
CA PRO A 871 -20.12 48.34 7.08
C PRO A 871 -20.08 49.85 6.79
N ASP A 872 -18.88 50.40 6.63
CA ASP A 872 -18.69 51.81 6.28
C ASP A 872 -19.08 52.10 4.81
N LEU A 873 -19.24 51.05 4.00
CA LEU A 873 -19.62 51.12 2.59
C LEU A 873 -20.94 50.37 2.34
N PRO A 874 -21.79 50.84 1.41
CA PRO A 874 -23.00 50.12 1.02
C PRO A 874 -22.66 48.79 0.34
N MET A 875 -23.26 47.70 0.82
CA MET A 875 -23.08 46.35 0.29
C MET A 875 -24.43 45.76 -0.17
N VAL A 876 -24.40 44.93 -1.22
CA VAL A 876 -25.59 44.26 -1.79
C VAL A 876 -25.66 42.82 -1.30
N SER A 877 -26.83 42.39 -0.80
CA SER A 877 -27.08 40.99 -0.40
C SER A 877 -27.47 40.15 -1.61
N ILE A 878 -26.88 38.96 -1.75
CA ILE A 878 -27.35 37.90 -2.66
C ILE A 878 -27.93 36.77 -1.82
N GLU A 879 -29.18 36.42 -2.11
CA GLU A 879 -29.99 35.50 -1.30
C GLU A 879 -30.54 34.32 -2.10
N CYS A 880 -30.33 34.28 -3.43
CA CYS A 880 -30.71 33.16 -4.28
C CYS A 880 -29.66 32.88 -5.38
N TRP A 881 -29.74 31.71 -6.00
CA TRP A 881 -28.83 31.30 -7.07
C TRP A 881 -28.99 32.15 -8.34
N GLU A 882 -30.20 32.61 -8.65
CA GLU A 882 -30.44 33.43 -9.84
C GLU A 882 -29.65 34.76 -9.82
N ASP A 883 -29.44 35.33 -8.64
CA ASP A 883 -28.68 36.57 -8.47
C ASP A 883 -27.16 36.36 -8.63
N LEU A 884 -26.67 35.12 -8.53
CA LEU A 884 -25.26 34.79 -8.75
C LEU A 884 -24.87 34.75 -10.24
N TYR A 885 -25.82 34.63 -11.17
CA TYR A 885 -25.50 34.68 -12.61
C TYR A 885 -25.14 36.09 -13.09
N VAL A 886 -25.70 37.13 -12.45
CA VAL A 886 -25.48 38.54 -12.81
C VAL A 886 -25.05 39.31 -11.57
N ILE A 887 -23.76 39.24 -11.28
CA ILE A 887 -23.16 39.86 -10.10
C ILE A 887 -23.23 41.39 -10.25
N PRO A 888 -23.86 42.10 -9.29
CA PRO A 888 -23.93 43.56 -9.33
C PRO A 888 -22.53 44.17 -9.09
N PRO A 889 -22.22 45.32 -9.71
CA PRO A 889 -20.94 46.00 -9.48
C PRO A 889 -20.84 46.53 -8.04
N GLY A 890 -19.64 46.45 -7.44
CA GLY A 890 -19.38 46.90 -6.07
C GLY A 890 -19.19 45.76 -5.06
N LEU A 891 -19.44 46.05 -3.78
CA LEU A 891 -19.26 45.09 -2.68
C LEU A 891 -20.52 44.24 -2.48
N VAL A 892 -20.36 42.92 -2.53
CA VAL A 892 -21.47 41.96 -2.50
C VAL A 892 -21.30 41.02 -1.31
N VAL A 893 -22.39 40.65 -0.65
CA VAL A 893 -22.42 39.64 0.42
C VAL A 893 -23.37 38.51 0.02
N VAL A 894 -22.87 37.29 -0.07
CA VAL A 894 -23.67 36.07 -0.22
C VAL A 894 -23.90 35.46 1.15
N ARG A 895 -25.15 35.14 1.49
CA ARG A 895 -25.52 34.54 2.78
C ARG A 895 -25.47 33.01 2.69
N ALA A 896 -24.55 32.41 3.44
CA ALA A 896 -24.37 30.96 3.60
C ALA A 896 -23.92 30.64 5.04
N HIS A 897 -24.51 31.33 6.01
CA HIS A 897 -24.10 31.23 7.40
C HIS A 897 -24.47 29.87 7.99
N GLY A 898 -23.51 29.18 8.62
CA GLY A 898 -23.72 27.87 9.23
C GLY A 898 -23.92 26.71 8.24
N ASN A 899 -23.99 26.99 6.94
CA ASN A 899 -24.09 25.97 5.88
C ASN A 899 -22.82 25.93 5.04
N TRP A 900 -21.90 25.07 5.47
CA TRP A 900 -20.59 24.92 4.82
C TRP A 900 -20.70 24.36 3.39
N VAL A 901 -21.73 23.56 3.09
CA VAL A 901 -21.95 22.99 1.75
C VAL A 901 -22.39 24.08 0.78
N ALA A 902 -23.34 24.93 1.18
CA ALA A 902 -23.75 26.10 0.40
C ALA A 902 -22.58 27.06 0.15
N ARG A 903 -21.74 27.29 1.18
CA ARG A 903 -20.53 28.10 1.06
C ARG A 903 -19.53 27.49 0.08
N LEU A 904 -19.33 26.17 0.09
CA LEU A 904 -18.48 25.46 -0.86
C LEU A 904 -19.03 25.60 -2.29
N ALA A 905 -20.34 25.41 -2.48
CA ALA A 905 -21.00 25.52 -3.78
C ALA A 905 -20.89 26.94 -4.36
N VAL A 906 -21.20 27.97 -3.56
CA VAL A 906 -21.09 29.38 -3.96
C VAL A 906 -19.64 29.76 -4.28
N THR A 907 -18.69 29.37 -3.42
CA THR A 907 -17.26 29.60 -3.65
C THR A 907 -16.82 28.99 -4.98
N SER A 908 -17.25 27.75 -5.23
CA SER A 908 -16.89 27.00 -6.43
C SER A 908 -17.44 27.66 -7.69
N PHE A 909 -18.72 28.03 -7.67
CA PHE A 909 -19.41 28.69 -8.78
C PHE A 909 -18.79 30.05 -9.12
N LEU A 910 -18.53 30.90 -8.12
CA LEU A 910 -17.94 32.22 -8.32
C LEU A 910 -16.50 32.16 -8.81
N ALA A 911 -15.69 31.24 -8.28
CA ALA A 911 -14.31 31.07 -8.71
C ALA A 911 -14.23 30.58 -10.17
N GLN A 912 -15.14 29.70 -10.58
CA GLN A 912 -15.26 29.24 -11.97
C GLN A 912 -15.68 30.37 -12.91
N GLN A 913 -16.69 31.17 -12.54
CA GLN A 913 -17.07 32.36 -13.33
C GLN A 913 -15.92 33.35 -13.47
N ALA A 914 -15.14 33.55 -12.41
CA ALA A 914 -14.00 34.46 -12.42
C ALA A 914 -12.84 34.01 -13.32
N GLN A 915 -12.83 32.74 -13.77
CA GLN A 915 -11.85 32.14 -14.67
C GLN A 915 -12.32 32.08 -16.13
N ALA A 916 -13.63 32.12 -16.39
CA ALA A 916 -14.19 32.04 -17.75
C ALA A 916 -13.87 33.30 -18.57
N GLN A 917 -13.03 33.18 -19.61
CA GLN A 917 -12.44 34.28 -20.38
C GLN A 917 -13.41 35.05 -21.33
N GLY A 918 -14.73 35.00 -21.11
CA GLY A 918 -15.72 35.41 -22.13
C GLY A 918 -16.57 36.66 -21.84
N GLN A 919 -16.69 37.11 -20.59
CA GLN A 919 -17.48 38.28 -20.21
C GLN A 919 -16.65 39.10 -19.22
N GLY A 920 -16.60 40.42 -19.41
CA GLY A 920 -15.73 41.34 -18.66
C GLY A 920 -15.59 40.91 -17.20
N ASN A 921 -14.38 40.51 -16.82
CA ASN A 921 -14.11 39.82 -15.57
C ASN A 921 -14.29 40.80 -14.39
N ILE A 922 -15.52 40.94 -13.88
CA ILE A 922 -15.88 41.91 -12.83
C ILE A 922 -15.37 41.45 -11.46
N ILE A 923 -15.15 40.15 -11.23
CA ILE A 923 -14.79 39.62 -9.90
C ILE A 923 -13.29 39.78 -9.64
N ASP A 924 -12.92 40.69 -8.72
CA ASP A 924 -11.53 40.91 -8.31
C ASP A 924 -11.10 39.93 -7.21
N ARG A 925 -11.99 39.64 -6.26
CA ARG A 925 -11.70 38.84 -5.06
C ARG A 925 -12.95 38.16 -4.50
N ILE A 926 -12.79 36.95 -3.98
CA ILE A 926 -13.82 36.17 -3.29
C ILE A 926 -13.34 35.96 -1.85
N THR A 927 -13.99 36.59 -0.88
CA THR A 927 -13.60 36.57 0.53
C THR A 927 -14.52 35.66 1.34
N ILE A 928 -14.00 34.57 1.89
CA ILE A 928 -14.74 33.66 2.75
C ILE A 928 -14.65 34.17 4.19
N CYS A 929 -15.80 34.44 4.82
CA CYS A 929 -15.87 35.14 6.11
C CYS A 929 -16.08 34.17 7.29
N PRO A 930 -15.44 34.40 8.45
CA PRO A 930 -15.73 33.67 9.68
C PRO A 930 -17.13 34.03 10.23
N PRO A 931 -17.71 33.18 11.09
CA PRO A 931 -19.05 33.42 11.65
C PRO A 931 -19.12 34.72 12.48
N ASN A 932 -18.01 35.15 13.08
CA ASN A 932 -17.92 36.40 13.83
C ASN A 932 -17.01 37.38 13.09
N ILE A 933 -17.62 38.32 12.38
CA ILE A 933 -16.94 39.33 11.55
C ILE A 933 -17.31 40.74 12.05
N CYS A 934 -16.28 41.59 12.20
CA CYS A 934 -16.47 43.01 12.39
C CYS A 934 -16.36 43.72 11.04
N TRP A 935 -17.50 44.08 10.44
CA TRP A 935 -17.53 44.74 9.13
C TRP A 935 -16.79 46.09 9.09
N LYS A 936 -16.65 46.78 10.24
CA LYS A 936 -15.84 48.00 10.36
C LYS A 936 -14.33 47.76 10.29
N CYS A 937 -13.87 46.57 10.65
CA CYS A 937 -12.44 46.21 10.60
C CYS A 937 -12.02 45.55 9.28
N VAL A 938 -13.00 45.17 8.45
CA VAL A 938 -12.75 44.58 7.13
C VAL A 938 -12.18 45.64 6.21
N ARG A 939 -11.00 45.39 5.64
CA ARG A 939 -10.41 46.28 4.64
C ARG A 939 -11.01 46.01 3.26
N TYR A 940 -11.62 47.04 2.66
CA TYR A 940 -12.23 46.99 1.33
C TYR A 940 -11.21 47.33 0.23
N GLU A 941 -10.14 46.53 0.12
CA GLU A 941 -9.01 46.80 -0.79
C GLU A 941 -9.37 46.61 -2.28
N CYS A 942 -10.39 45.81 -2.59
CA CYS A 942 -10.81 45.50 -3.96
C CYS A 942 -12.20 46.09 -4.23
N ARG A 943 -12.38 46.73 -5.40
CA ARG A 943 -13.64 47.40 -5.78
C ARG A 943 -14.78 46.41 -6.00
N ASN A 944 -14.48 45.22 -6.53
CA ASN A 944 -15.45 44.15 -6.76
C ASN A 944 -15.09 42.92 -5.91
N ASN A 945 -15.21 43.05 -4.59
CA ASN A 945 -15.03 41.94 -3.65
C ASN A 945 -16.39 41.31 -3.30
N ILE A 946 -16.47 39.98 -3.39
CA ILE A 946 -17.65 39.21 -2.99
C ILE A 946 -17.34 38.51 -1.67
N PHE A 947 -18.09 38.84 -0.62
CA PHE A 947 -17.99 38.23 0.70
C PHE A 947 -18.98 37.08 0.81
N ILE A 948 -18.52 35.89 1.18
CA ILE A 948 -19.39 34.75 1.48
C ILE A 948 -19.46 34.63 3.00
N TYR A 949 -20.64 34.92 3.58
CA TYR A 949 -20.85 35.06 5.01
C TYR A 949 -21.73 33.97 5.60
#